data_AF-A0A7U9SZ60-F1
#
_entry.id   AF-A0A7U9SZ60-F1
#
_cell.length_a   1.000
_cell.length_b   1.000
_cell.length_c   1.000
_cell.angle_alpha   90.00
_cell.angle_beta   90.00
_cell.angle_gamma   90.00
#
_symmetry.space_group_name_H-M   'P 1'
#
loop_
_entity.id
_entity.type
_entity.pdbx_description
1 polymer ?
#
loop_
_entity_poly.entity_id
_entity_poly.type
_entity_poly.pdbx_seq_one_letter_code
_entity_poly.pdbx_strand_id
1 'polypeptide(L)'
;MEIINRILNSFVFWAAWIIIPLIMEIAPAVGSMFILQKRKVFPAQDRKPVIYPEITIIIPVYNSADTLEACLRSIAESDYPDSCINVFLVNNQSSDNSFFVYTQCQKKFPTLLMRWMNAEQGKSKALNLALYNSRGKYIIHIDSDGALEPSAIRHMVERFESDTTINVMTGAICTSPQLIERYPRGLSRVFRKLEFMEYAQAFLAGRNYASETNSIYTLSGAFSGFRKMAILKSWLYSTDTICEDTQITFQMKYIQKEEVRISEKSIFFVEPIEGFDKLYTQRQRWQRGSLEVARLFDQESLKPGRMMKDVNVRTLMYDHTFAFPRLIWYLALICLGFMGFSGRTIALSMGAIFILYILCGYFYFFAILGFLTEFKELKRYYRKQWWVVPLLPFFNFAVFFIRMAGVINTIGTDSAWKTKTFTEERGIFRQQIKKDFAVVRRLIQKADSWFNEKPGAGKQPVRKGALWYTGIGLVYFLAINLSVMGFWVKKTFGIGFGELVATLLSPTKGTGNETIVRVAAVCVPLILAEVALYVGVALFCRRRKHFVRAERILAAGAAVFLAGSCFYLNSVYDVTGYLADKAGKTMLYEQYYVDPREVAVTSAEGGKNLIYIYLESMETTYASVAAGGRQETNYIPNLTRLAEENVSFSDSDRLGGFHCDSGTGITMAAIWASTTGTVYSPGLAASEGEKMAPGIITLGDMLGRMGYRQEFLCGSDGDFGGRKDYFEQHGNFQVLDLYAAREKGYIPEDYYVWWGFEDRILYEIAKEELLELAAGEEPFHFAMLTVDTHHVDGYVCEICGQAYDSQTANVVSCADRQVSEFLEWCSQQDFYEDTVIVITGDHPRMDTSLVAGVSYFDRTVYNCFINAAPEGEIRKSGRTFTTMDLFPSILAAMGYEIEGNRLGLGTNLFSAEETLAEKKGFDWLSREAAKSSDYYEEKFSGKSQ
;
A
#
# COMPACT_ATOMS: atom_id res chain seq x y z
N MET A 1 6.18 -17.07 22.04
CA MET A 1 5.95 -16.95 20.59
C MET A 1 4.92 -15.88 20.27
N GLU A 2 3.76 -15.86 20.94
CA GLU A 2 2.68 -14.88 20.74
C GLU A 2 2.99 -13.44 21.16
N ILE A 3 3.69 -13.22 22.28
CA ILE A 3 4.23 -11.89 22.63
C ILE A 3 5.28 -11.45 21.61
N ILE A 4 6.08 -12.38 21.09
CA ILE A 4 7.12 -12.09 20.09
C ILE A 4 6.45 -11.78 18.73
N ASN A 5 5.36 -12.46 18.37
CA ASN A 5 4.58 -12.23 17.14
C ASN A 5 3.66 -11.00 17.22
N ARG A 6 3.04 -10.71 18.37
CA ARG A 6 2.42 -9.40 18.63
C ARG A 6 3.47 -8.31 18.59
N ILE A 7 4.61 -8.53 19.23
CA ILE A 7 5.74 -7.61 19.16
C ILE A 7 6.20 -7.48 17.73
N LEU A 8 6.25 -8.53 16.88
CA LEU A 8 6.73 -8.65 15.47
C LEU A 8 5.77 -8.15 14.39
N ASN A 9 4.46 -8.32 14.50
CA ASN A 9 3.47 -7.73 13.57
C ASN A 9 3.14 -6.29 13.99
N SER A 10 3.04 -6.06 15.30
CA SER A 10 3.26 -4.71 15.82
C SER A 10 4.71 -4.29 15.59
N PHE A 11 5.69 -5.15 15.35
CA PHE A 11 7.08 -4.71 15.12
C PHE A 11 7.06 -4.24 13.71
N VAL A 12 6.95 -5.04 12.67
CA VAL A 12 6.96 -4.61 11.27
C VAL A 12 6.11 -3.36 11.03
N PHE A 13 4.91 -3.28 11.59
CA PHE A 13 4.12 -2.03 11.63
C PHE A 13 4.77 -0.93 12.51
N TRP A 14 4.91 -1.10 13.82
CA TRP A 14 5.60 -0.15 14.73
C TRP A 14 7.11 0.01 14.50
N ALA A 15 7.74 -0.70 13.59
CA ALA A 15 9.15 -0.80 13.27
C ALA A 15 9.37 -0.01 12.00
N ALA A 16 8.50 -0.19 11.01
CA ALA A 16 8.36 0.85 10.02
C ALA A 16 8.06 2.20 10.74
N TRP A 17 7.17 2.22 11.76
CA TRP A 17 6.67 3.45 12.41
C TRP A 17 7.62 4.04 13.46
N ILE A 18 8.42 3.22 14.15
CA ILE A 18 9.36 3.62 15.19
C ILE A 18 10.77 3.27 14.78
N ILE A 19 11.06 2.06 14.27
CA ILE A 19 12.43 1.66 13.88
C ILE A 19 13.00 2.53 12.75
N ILE A 20 12.22 2.93 11.74
CA ILE A 20 12.74 3.86 10.72
C ILE A 20 13.08 5.21 11.35
N PRO A 21 12.17 5.95 12.03
CA PRO A 21 12.55 7.18 12.74
C PRO A 21 13.66 6.98 13.80
N LEU A 22 13.69 5.84 14.48
CA LEU A 22 14.67 5.50 15.51
C LEU A 22 16.07 5.26 14.92
N ILE A 23 16.19 4.43 13.88
CA ILE A 23 17.47 4.17 13.20
C ILE A 23 17.90 5.40 12.40
N MET A 24 16.97 6.04 11.68
CA MET A 24 17.32 7.09 10.74
C MET A 24 17.48 8.47 11.41
N GLU A 25 16.85 8.72 12.56
CA GLU A 25 16.84 10.05 13.18
C GLU A 25 17.32 10.05 14.64
N ILE A 26 16.91 9.08 15.45
CA ILE A 26 17.33 8.99 16.86
C ILE A 26 18.78 8.50 16.96
N ALA A 27 19.16 7.45 16.23
CA ALA A 27 20.51 6.91 16.30
C ALA A 27 21.58 7.93 15.87
N PRO A 28 21.41 8.74 14.80
CA PRO A 28 22.32 9.84 14.49
C PRO A 28 22.31 10.96 15.54
N ALA A 29 21.17 11.27 16.16
CA ALA A 29 21.09 12.26 17.23
C ALA A 29 21.90 11.82 18.47
N VAL A 30 21.72 10.56 18.87
CA VAL A 30 22.47 9.92 19.95
C VAL A 30 23.96 9.82 19.59
N GLY A 31 24.28 9.41 18.36
CA GLY A 31 25.66 9.38 17.84
C GLY A 31 26.33 10.75 17.88
N SER A 32 25.61 11.82 17.52
CA SER A 32 26.10 13.20 17.61
C SER A 32 26.43 13.61 19.06
N MET A 33 25.64 13.14 20.03
CA MET A 33 25.91 13.37 21.45
C MET A 33 27.16 12.59 21.92
N PHE A 34 27.33 11.34 21.48
CA PHE A 34 28.55 10.57 21.77
C PHE A 34 29.80 11.21 21.15
N ILE A 35 29.70 11.76 19.93
CA ILE A 35 30.80 12.50 19.30
C ILE A 35 31.15 13.74 20.14
N LEU A 36 30.15 14.46 20.64
CA LEU A 36 30.38 15.61 21.52
C LEU A 36 31.02 15.20 22.85
N GLN A 37 30.58 14.11 23.46
CA GLN A 37 31.23 13.53 24.65
C GLN A 37 32.69 13.14 24.34
N LYS A 38 32.92 12.42 23.23
CA LYS A 38 34.25 12.03 22.76
C LYS A 38 35.14 13.26 22.55
N ARG A 39 34.65 14.35 21.96
CA ARG A 39 35.41 15.59 21.76
C ARG A 39 35.69 16.35 23.04
N LYS A 40 34.84 16.24 24.07
CA LYS A 40 35.15 16.78 25.40
C LYS A 40 36.25 16.00 26.10
N VAL A 41 36.24 14.67 25.97
CA VAL A 41 37.22 13.78 26.62
C VAL A 41 38.55 13.75 25.84
N PHE A 42 38.47 13.80 24.51
CA PHE A 42 39.58 13.79 23.57
C PHE A 42 39.44 14.99 22.62
N PRO A 43 39.79 16.21 23.08
CA PRO A 43 39.76 17.38 22.22
C PRO A 43 40.73 17.19 21.05
N ALA A 44 40.28 17.50 19.84
CA ALA A 44 41.18 17.63 18.70
C ALA A 44 42.22 18.71 19.04
N GLN A 45 43.49 18.35 19.03
CA GLN A 45 44.57 19.32 19.23
C GLN A 45 44.77 20.08 17.91
N ASP A 46 44.12 21.22 17.78
CA ASP A 46 44.43 22.16 16.73
C ASP A 46 45.82 22.76 17.03
N ARG A 47 46.80 22.38 16.20
CA ARG A 47 48.17 22.87 16.24
C ARG A 47 48.23 24.20 15.53
N LYS A 48 48.52 25.24 16.31
CA LYS A 48 48.92 26.54 15.77
C LYS A 48 50.23 26.38 14.99
N PRO A 49 50.26 26.70 13.68
CA PRO A 49 51.50 26.57 12.91
C PRO A 49 52.52 27.63 13.38
N VAL A 50 53.81 27.28 13.29
CA VAL A 50 54.92 28.20 13.61
C VAL A 50 54.88 29.42 12.67
N ILE A 51 54.55 29.18 11.40
CA ILE A 51 54.36 30.21 10.37
C ILE A 51 53.03 29.89 9.68
N TYR A 52 52.12 30.88 9.66
CA TYR A 52 50.86 30.72 8.93
C TYR A 52 51.12 30.63 7.42
N PRO A 53 50.58 29.60 6.73
CA PRO A 53 50.79 29.43 5.31
C PRO A 53 50.02 30.46 4.48
N GLU A 54 50.52 30.76 3.29
CA GLU A 54 49.74 31.54 2.33
C GLU A 54 48.50 30.75 1.88
N ILE A 55 47.36 31.43 1.80
CA ILE A 55 46.09 30.88 1.33
C ILE A 55 45.57 31.70 0.14
N THR A 56 44.71 31.07 -0.67
CA THR A 56 43.94 31.77 -1.69
C THR A 56 42.45 31.61 -1.41
N ILE A 57 41.76 32.71 -1.20
CA ILE A 57 40.30 32.78 -1.06
C ILE A 57 39.70 33.11 -2.42
N ILE A 58 38.81 32.27 -2.93
CA ILE A 58 38.14 32.44 -4.21
C ILE A 58 36.69 32.86 -3.95
N ILE A 59 36.28 33.99 -4.53
CA ILE A 59 34.96 34.57 -4.40
C ILE A 59 34.38 34.79 -5.81
N PRO A 60 33.44 33.95 -6.28
CA PRO A 60 32.70 34.23 -7.49
C PRO A 60 31.75 35.41 -7.25
N VAL A 61 31.74 36.39 -8.15
CA VAL A 61 30.94 37.62 -8.03
C VAL A 61 29.92 37.68 -9.16
N TYR A 62 28.63 37.62 -8.81
CA TYR A 62 27.52 37.81 -9.74
C TYR A 62 26.46 38.68 -9.07
N ASN A 63 26.32 39.93 -9.54
CA ASN A 63 25.34 40.89 -9.02
C ASN A 63 25.33 40.99 -7.48
N SER A 64 26.49 41.23 -6.88
CA SER A 64 26.70 41.18 -5.44
C SER A 64 27.06 42.55 -4.83
N ALA A 65 26.69 43.66 -5.47
CA ALA A 65 27.04 45.00 -4.98
C ALA A 65 26.59 45.25 -3.52
N ASP A 66 25.44 44.71 -3.14
CA ASP A 66 24.85 44.94 -1.80
C ASP A 66 25.51 44.10 -0.70
N THR A 67 26.12 42.96 -1.03
CA THR A 67 26.64 41.98 -0.06
C THR A 67 28.17 41.90 -0.03
N LEU A 68 28.84 42.24 -1.14
CA LEU A 68 30.28 42.05 -1.33
C LEU A 68 31.13 42.81 -0.30
N GLU A 69 30.71 44.02 0.09
CA GLU A 69 31.44 44.82 1.08
C GLU A 69 31.47 44.14 2.46
N ALA A 70 30.37 43.50 2.85
CA ALA A 70 30.30 42.75 4.11
C ALA A 70 31.14 41.47 4.07
N CYS A 71 31.13 40.76 2.94
CA CYS A 71 31.97 39.59 2.71
C CYS A 71 33.46 39.96 2.84
N LEU A 72 33.93 40.96 2.10
CA LEU A 72 35.34 41.40 2.13
C LEU A 72 35.76 41.94 3.49
N ARG A 73 34.88 42.71 4.15
CA ARG A 73 35.12 43.18 5.53
C ARG A 73 35.36 42.02 6.48
N SER A 74 34.58 40.94 6.38
CA SER A 74 34.74 39.77 7.26
C SER A 74 36.08 39.05 7.08
N ILE A 75 36.68 39.13 5.88
CA ILE A 75 38.03 38.60 5.62
C ILE A 75 39.08 39.52 6.24
N ALA A 76 38.96 40.83 6.02
CA ALA A 76 39.90 41.82 6.56
C ALA A 76 39.85 41.91 8.10
N GLU A 77 38.71 41.61 8.72
CA GLU A 77 38.53 41.56 10.17
C GLU A 77 38.84 40.18 10.76
N SER A 78 39.30 39.22 9.95
CA SER A 78 39.65 37.89 10.42
C SER A 78 40.92 37.91 11.28
N ASP A 79 41.06 36.93 12.17
CA ASP A 79 42.24 36.78 13.03
C ASP A 79 43.42 36.06 12.32
N TYR A 80 43.36 35.95 11.00
CA TYR A 80 44.41 35.39 10.15
C TYR A 80 45.27 36.51 9.54
N PRO A 81 46.61 36.36 9.42
CA PRO A 81 47.45 37.45 8.90
C PRO A 81 47.10 37.85 7.46
N ASP A 82 46.71 39.11 7.24
CA ASP A 82 46.37 39.67 5.91
C ASP A 82 47.44 39.40 4.84
N SER A 83 48.72 39.48 5.21
CA SER A 83 49.84 39.23 4.31
C SER A 83 49.90 37.78 3.78
N CYS A 84 49.23 36.86 4.45
CA CYS A 84 49.11 35.47 4.04
C CYS A 84 47.81 35.19 3.24
N ILE A 85 46.94 36.18 3.03
CA ILE A 85 45.66 36.02 2.34
C ILE A 85 45.72 36.63 0.94
N ASN A 86 45.48 35.81 -0.08
CA ASN A 86 45.23 36.28 -1.44
C ASN A 86 43.74 36.11 -1.77
N VAL A 87 43.01 37.20 -2.01
CA VAL A 87 41.58 37.17 -2.35
C VAL A 87 41.40 37.35 -3.85
N PHE A 88 40.83 36.34 -4.50
CA PHE A 88 40.49 36.37 -5.92
C PHE A 88 38.98 36.57 -6.08
N LEU A 89 38.60 37.75 -6.54
CA LEU A 89 37.24 38.10 -6.89
C LEU A 89 37.05 37.84 -8.38
N VAL A 90 36.21 36.87 -8.72
CA VAL A 90 36.00 36.45 -10.12
C VAL A 90 34.64 36.89 -10.59
N ASN A 91 34.62 37.91 -11.43
CA ASN A 91 33.41 38.42 -12.06
C ASN A 91 32.82 37.41 -13.03
N ASN A 92 31.59 37.01 -12.74
CA ASN A 92 30.79 36.09 -13.51
C ASN A 92 29.78 36.85 -14.41
N GLN A 93 30.25 37.88 -15.13
CA GLN A 93 29.41 38.79 -15.93
C GLN A 93 28.33 39.54 -15.11
N SER A 94 28.73 40.17 -14.00
CA SER A 94 27.85 41.05 -13.24
C SER A 94 27.39 42.26 -14.07
N SER A 95 26.14 42.66 -13.92
CA SER A 95 25.54 43.85 -14.55
C SER A 95 25.35 45.02 -13.58
N ASP A 96 25.67 44.83 -12.30
CA ASP A 96 25.55 45.83 -11.25
C ASP A 96 26.89 46.53 -10.93
N ASN A 97 26.90 47.33 -9.85
CA ASN A 97 28.06 48.08 -9.41
C ASN A 97 29.07 47.28 -8.58
N SER A 98 29.10 45.94 -8.68
CA SER A 98 30.02 45.09 -7.89
C SER A 98 31.50 45.48 -8.05
N PHE A 99 31.93 45.85 -9.27
CA PHE A 99 33.30 46.30 -9.51
C PHE A 99 33.63 47.58 -8.74
N PHE A 100 32.69 48.53 -8.67
CA PHE A 100 32.88 49.75 -7.90
C PHE A 100 33.04 49.44 -6.40
N VAL A 101 32.20 48.56 -5.85
CA VAL A 101 32.30 48.13 -4.44
C VAL A 101 33.67 47.49 -4.15
N TYR A 102 34.17 46.65 -5.06
CA TYR A 102 35.53 46.11 -4.99
C TYR A 102 36.59 47.23 -4.94
N THR A 103 36.53 48.24 -5.81
CA THR A 103 37.51 49.34 -5.79
C THR A 103 37.48 50.15 -4.49
N GLN A 104 36.30 50.29 -3.87
CA GLN A 104 36.18 50.95 -2.56
C GLN A 104 36.78 50.08 -1.46
N CYS A 105 36.54 48.77 -1.49
CA CYS A 105 37.11 47.83 -0.54
C CYS A 105 38.64 47.78 -0.63
N GLN A 106 39.23 47.84 -1.84
CA GLN A 106 40.68 47.95 -2.01
C GLN A 106 41.28 49.17 -1.32
N LYS A 107 40.57 50.31 -1.31
CA LYS A 107 40.99 51.51 -0.59
C LYS A 107 40.81 51.38 0.92
N LYS A 108 39.74 50.73 1.35
CA LYS A 108 39.36 50.57 2.76
C LYS A 108 40.22 49.53 3.48
N PHE A 109 40.67 48.50 2.77
CA PHE A 109 41.46 47.37 3.29
C PHE A 109 42.78 47.22 2.49
N PRO A 110 43.71 48.18 2.58
CA PRO A 110 44.91 48.21 1.74
C PRO A 110 45.92 47.09 2.05
N THR A 111 45.80 46.43 3.21
CA THR A 111 46.64 45.31 3.64
C THR A 111 46.22 43.98 3.02
N LEU A 112 44.95 43.86 2.58
CA LEU A 112 44.40 42.63 2.03
C LEU A 112 44.66 42.55 0.51
N LEU A 113 45.38 41.52 0.07
CA LEU A 113 45.73 41.35 -1.33
C LEU A 113 44.54 40.88 -2.16
N MET A 114 43.79 41.82 -2.73
CA MET A 114 42.62 41.55 -3.57
C MET A 114 42.93 41.65 -5.07
N ARG A 115 42.45 40.69 -5.86
CA ARG A 115 42.55 40.67 -7.33
C ARG A 115 41.20 40.47 -7.97
N TRP A 116 40.88 41.31 -8.95
CA TRP A 116 39.70 41.15 -9.79
C TRP A 116 40.04 40.38 -11.07
N MET A 117 39.22 39.38 -11.40
CA MET A 117 39.33 38.56 -12.60
C MET A 117 37.99 38.54 -13.32
N ASN A 118 37.99 38.38 -14.65
CA ASN A 118 36.76 38.24 -15.43
C ASN A 118 36.69 36.85 -16.04
N ALA A 119 35.59 36.15 -15.82
CA ALA A 119 35.29 34.86 -16.40
C ALA A 119 34.10 34.94 -17.36
N GLU A 120 33.96 33.94 -18.21
CA GLU A 120 32.71 33.69 -18.93
C GLU A 120 31.58 33.33 -17.95
N GLN A 121 30.34 33.50 -18.40
CA GLN A 121 29.17 33.20 -17.58
C GLN A 121 29.14 31.72 -17.12
N GLY A 122 29.00 31.51 -15.82
CA GLY A 122 28.95 30.23 -15.11
C GLY A 122 29.82 30.25 -13.85
N LYS A 123 29.23 29.90 -12.69
CA LYS A 123 29.96 29.84 -11.40
C LYS A 123 31.16 28.89 -11.49
N SER A 124 30.98 27.68 -12.02
CA SER A 124 32.07 26.70 -12.21
C SER A 124 33.23 27.23 -13.06
N LYS A 125 32.94 28.02 -14.10
CA LYS A 125 33.98 28.64 -14.95
C LYS A 125 34.79 29.67 -14.17
N ALA A 126 34.10 30.51 -13.38
CA ALA A 126 34.73 31.49 -12.50
C ALA A 126 35.62 30.82 -11.45
N LEU A 127 35.12 29.75 -10.82
CA LEU A 127 35.87 28.95 -9.85
C LEU A 127 37.12 28.31 -10.48
N ASN A 128 37.00 27.70 -11.65
CA ASN A 128 38.12 27.07 -12.34
C ASN A 128 39.20 28.08 -12.73
N LEU A 129 38.80 29.26 -13.26
CA LEU A 129 39.73 30.33 -13.62
C LEU A 129 40.58 30.78 -12.43
N ALA A 130 39.95 31.03 -11.27
CA ALA A 130 40.69 31.40 -10.07
C ALA A 130 41.55 30.26 -9.53
N LEU A 131 41.04 29.02 -9.56
CA LEU A 131 41.78 27.86 -9.07
C LEU A 131 43.10 27.66 -9.84
N TYR A 132 43.11 27.81 -11.16
CA TYR A 132 44.32 27.74 -11.98
C TYR A 132 45.35 28.83 -11.64
N ASN A 133 44.87 30.03 -11.28
CA ASN A 133 45.73 31.18 -10.98
C ASN A 133 46.16 31.23 -9.51
N SER A 134 45.58 30.39 -8.66
CA SER A 134 45.79 30.40 -7.21
C SER A 134 47.22 30.00 -6.85
N ARG A 135 47.75 30.53 -5.73
CA ARG A 135 49.13 30.24 -5.27
C ARG A 135 49.21 29.70 -3.86
N GLY A 136 48.17 29.90 -3.05
CA GLY A 136 48.15 29.46 -1.66
C GLY A 136 48.30 27.95 -1.50
N LYS A 137 48.87 27.54 -0.36
CA LYS A 137 48.94 26.14 0.08
C LYS A 137 47.54 25.54 0.20
N TYR A 138 46.61 26.34 0.73
CA TYR A 138 45.18 26.03 0.83
C TYR A 138 44.35 26.95 -0.03
N ILE A 139 43.34 26.37 -0.67
CA ILE A 139 42.34 27.06 -1.48
C ILE A 139 41.04 27.05 -0.71
N ILE A 140 40.51 28.23 -0.42
CA ILE A 140 39.25 28.40 0.30
C ILE A 140 38.25 29.04 -0.66
N HIS A 141 37.07 28.46 -0.78
CA HIS A 141 35.94 29.01 -1.52
C HIS A 141 34.95 29.60 -0.54
N ILE A 142 34.50 30.82 -0.82
CA ILE A 142 33.36 31.44 -0.15
C ILE A 142 32.44 32.13 -1.16
N ASP A 143 31.14 32.17 -0.87
CA ASP A 143 30.20 32.95 -1.67
C ASP A 143 30.23 34.44 -1.28
N SER A 144 29.86 35.32 -2.20
CA SER A 144 29.87 36.78 -2.00
C SER A 144 28.72 37.30 -1.11
N ASP A 145 27.75 36.45 -0.78
CA ASP A 145 26.51 36.77 -0.06
C ASP A 145 26.49 36.32 1.42
N GLY A 146 27.68 36.23 2.03
CA GLY A 146 27.83 35.97 3.45
C GLY A 146 29.08 36.57 4.07
N ALA A 147 29.29 36.29 5.35
CA ALA A 147 30.39 36.82 6.16
C ALA A 147 31.01 35.72 7.02
N LEU A 148 32.34 35.68 7.08
CA LEU A 148 33.08 34.76 7.93
C LEU A 148 32.99 35.19 9.41
N GLU A 149 32.91 34.21 10.30
CA GLU A 149 33.22 34.45 11.72
C GLU A 149 34.72 34.80 11.85
N PRO A 150 35.12 35.75 12.73
CA PRO A 150 36.49 36.25 12.78
C PRO A 150 37.59 35.18 12.86
N SER A 151 37.34 34.06 13.53
CA SER A 151 38.29 32.95 13.68
C SER A 151 38.17 31.85 12.63
N ALA A 152 37.25 31.99 11.67
CA ALA A 152 36.86 30.90 10.78
C ALA A 152 38.00 30.43 9.87
N ILE A 153 38.78 31.37 9.32
CA ILE A 153 39.90 31.06 8.43
C ILE A 153 41.03 30.40 9.22
N ARG A 154 41.41 30.97 10.36
CA ARG A 154 42.44 30.41 11.24
C ARG A 154 42.10 28.99 11.64
N HIS A 155 40.89 28.71 12.13
CA HIS A 155 40.50 27.36 12.52
C HIS A 155 40.53 26.38 11.34
N MET A 156 40.14 26.81 10.13
CA MET A 156 40.20 25.93 8.95
C MET A 156 41.64 25.56 8.61
N VAL A 157 42.56 26.53 8.65
CA VAL A 157 43.99 26.31 8.37
C VAL A 157 44.66 25.50 9.48
N GLU A 158 44.44 25.84 10.75
CA GLU A 158 44.97 25.10 11.89
C GLU A 158 44.52 23.64 11.82
N ARG A 159 43.28 23.37 11.44
CA ARG A 159 42.77 22.01 11.29
C ARG A 159 43.49 21.25 10.16
N PHE A 160 43.76 21.89 9.01
CA PHE A 160 44.60 21.29 7.98
C PHE A 160 46.04 21.06 8.45
N GLU A 161 46.67 22.00 9.15
CA GLU A 161 48.05 21.83 9.64
C GLU A 161 48.17 20.75 10.72
N SER A 162 47.11 20.55 11.50
CA SER A 162 47.06 19.56 12.58
C SER A 162 46.95 18.13 12.07
N ASP A 163 46.30 17.94 10.93
CA ASP A 163 46.05 16.63 10.35
C ASP A 163 46.37 16.63 8.84
N THR A 164 47.52 16.03 8.52
CA THR A 164 48.00 15.94 7.14
C THR A 164 47.18 15.00 6.27
N THR A 165 46.36 14.12 6.86
CA THR A 165 45.49 13.22 6.07
C THR A 165 44.22 13.92 5.59
N ILE A 166 43.90 15.09 6.15
CA ILE A 166 42.75 15.87 5.71
C ILE A 166 43.14 16.70 4.48
N ASN A 167 42.54 16.36 3.34
CA ASN A 167 42.75 17.05 2.07
C ASN A 167 41.62 18.02 1.72
N VAL A 168 40.41 17.79 2.25
CA VAL A 168 39.19 18.50 1.87
C VAL A 168 38.28 18.73 3.08
N MET A 169 37.80 19.97 3.25
CA MET A 169 36.91 20.34 4.35
C MET A 169 35.77 21.27 3.94
N THR A 170 34.67 21.22 4.68
CA THR A 170 33.61 22.25 4.64
C THR A 170 33.56 22.99 5.97
N GLY A 171 33.21 24.28 5.94
CA GLY A 171 32.86 25.03 7.15
C GLY A 171 31.39 24.81 7.57
N ALA A 172 31.05 25.30 8.76
CA ALA A 172 29.67 25.32 9.25
C ALA A 172 28.94 26.57 8.73
N ILE A 173 27.79 26.38 8.07
CA ILE A 173 26.96 27.50 7.60
C ILE A 173 25.86 27.78 8.62
N CYS A 174 25.67 29.04 8.98
CA CYS A 174 24.60 29.51 9.85
C CYS A 174 23.95 30.76 9.24
N THR A 175 22.67 31.02 9.52
CA THR A 175 22.09 32.32 9.17
C THR A 175 22.47 33.37 10.22
N SER A 176 22.71 34.61 9.80
CA SER A 176 23.17 35.68 10.71
C SER A 176 22.08 36.06 11.74
N PRO A 177 22.32 35.91 13.06
CA PRO A 177 21.39 36.33 14.11
C PRO A 177 20.99 37.80 14.03
N GLN A 178 21.94 38.67 13.68
CA GLN A 178 21.73 40.11 13.60
C GLN A 178 20.77 40.47 12.47
N LEU A 179 20.89 39.81 11.32
CA LEU A 179 19.98 40.01 10.17
C LEU A 179 18.58 39.47 10.45
N ILE A 180 18.46 38.33 11.16
CA ILE A 180 17.16 37.77 11.56
C ILE A 180 16.37 38.77 12.42
N GLU A 181 17.02 39.43 13.37
CA GLU A 181 16.35 40.38 14.27
C GLU A 181 15.92 41.69 13.59
N ARG A 182 16.40 41.98 12.37
CA ARG A 182 15.93 43.12 11.55
C ARG A 182 14.52 42.91 10.99
N TYR A 183 14.08 41.66 10.78
CA TYR A 183 12.74 41.37 10.25
C TYR A 183 11.63 41.70 11.25
N PRO A 184 10.43 42.14 10.85
CA PRO A 184 9.33 42.44 11.77
C PRO A 184 8.97 41.27 12.71
N ARG A 185 8.59 41.58 13.96
CA ARG A 185 8.11 40.57 14.92
C ARG A 185 6.86 39.85 14.37
N GLY A 186 6.68 38.57 14.71
CA GLY A 186 5.59 37.73 14.21
C GLY A 186 6.10 36.59 13.32
N LEU A 187 5.21 36.04 12.48
CA LEU A 187 5.49 34.84 11.67
C LEU A 187 6.72 34.98 10.76
N SER A 188 6.96 36.18 10.21
CA SER A 188 8.14 36.43 9.38
C SER A 188 9.44 36.14 10.12
N ARG A 189 9.63 36.72 11.31
CA ARG A 189 10.83 36.47 12.13
C ARG A 189 10.88 35.03 12.65
N VAL A 190 9.75 34.42 13.00
CA VAL A 190 9.70 33.00 13.41
C VAL A 190 10.21 32.09 12.29
N PHE A 191 9.80 32.33 11.05
CA PHE A 191 10.25 31.57 9.87
C PHE A 191 11.77 31.60 9.69
N ARG A 192 12.42 32.75 9.88
CA ARG A 192 13.89 32.86 9.80
C ARG A 192 14.59 32.20 10.99
N LYS A 193 13.96 32.20 12.16
CA LYS A 193 14.46 31.48 13.33
C LYS A 193 14.37 29.97 13.14
N LEU A 194 13.33 29.48 12.48
CA LEU A 194 13.21 28.07 12.09
C LEU A 194 14.32 27.68 11.11
N GLU A 195 14.56 28.49 10.08
CA GLU A 195 15.68 28.29 9.16
C GLU A 195 17.04 28.31 9.90
N PHE A 196 17.27 29.28 10.79
CA PHE A 196 18.49 29.32 11.61
C PHE A 196 18.74 28.03 12.39
N MET A 197 17.67 27.50 12.99
CA MET A 197 17.73 26.25 13.75
C MET A 197 17.96 25.04 12.82
N GLU A 198 17.34 25.00 11.63
CA GLU A 198 17.59 23.99 10.59
C GLU A 198 19.08 23.98 10.19
N TYR A 199 19.65 25.14 9.85
CA TYR A 199 21.07 25.27 9.48
C TYR A 199 22.00 24.84 10.63
N ALA A 200 21.74 25.31 11.84
CA ALA A 200 22.53 24.92 13.01
C ALA A 200 22.48 23.40 13.25
N GLN A 201 21.30 22.77 13.12
CA GLN A 201 21.15 21.32 13.23
C GLN A 201 21.88 20.57 12.12
N ALA A 202 21.72 21.01 10.87
CA ALA A 202 22.34 20.37 9.71
C ALA A 202 23.87 20.46 9.75
N PHE A 203 24.44 21.63 10.05
CA PHE A 203 25.89 21.85 9.97
C PHE A 203 26.64 21.51 11.27
N LEU A 204 26.15 21.96 12.43
CA LEU A 204 26.90 21.79 13.68
C LEU A 204 26.71 20.40 14.30
N ALA A 205 25.55 19.77 14.15
CA ALA A 205 25.34 18.39 14.61
C ALA A 205 25.45 17.38 13.45
N GLY A 206 24.60 17.53 12.42
CA GLY A 206 24.47 16.56 11.34
C GLY A 206 25.76 16.33 10.56
N ARG A 207 26.41 17.39 10.07
CA ARG A 207 27.67 17.27 9.32
C ARG A 207 28.86 16.83 10.17
N ASN A 208 28.85 17.10 11.48
CA ASN A 208 29.86 16.56 12.40
C ASN A 208 29.72 15.04 12.54
N TYR A 209 28.50 14.55 12.76
CA TYR A 209 28.23 13.12 12.74
C TYR A 209 28.64 12.50 11.40
N ALA A 210 28.24 13.14 10.30
CA ALA A 210 28.57 12.68 8.96
C ALA A 210 30.08 12.65 8.69
N SER A 211 30.82 13.62 9.23
CA SER A 211 32.28 13.68 9.09
C SER A 211 32.99 12.52 9.78
N GLU A 212 32.50 12.04 10.92
CA GLU A 212 33.10 10.90 11.63
C GLU A 212 32.80 9.58 10.93
N THR A 213 31.66 9.49 10.22
CA THR A 213 31.27 8.32 9.43
C THR A 213 31.66 8.40 7.94
N ASN A 214 32.48 9.39 7.55
CA ASN A 214 32.85 9.71 6.15
C ASN A 214 31.63 9.77 5.19
N SER A 215 30.52 10.30 5.68
CA SER A 215 29.20 10.32 5.03
C SER A 215 28.78 11.70 4.53
N ILE A 216 29.69 12.69 4.52
CA ILE A 216 29.38 14.02 3.98
C ILE A 216 29.04 13.88 2.49
N TYR A 217 27.83 14.32 2.14
CA TYR A 217 27.27 14.22 0.79
C TYR A 217 27.68 15.41 -0.09
N THR A 218 27.64 16.62 0.48
CA THR A 218 27.91 17.88 -0.22
C THR A 218 28.78 18.79 0.63
N LEU A 219 29.93 19.20 0.10
CA LEU A 219 30.68 20.36 0.55
C LEU A 219 29.81 21.61 0.36
N SER A 220 29.79 22.49 1.34
CA SER A 220 29.06 23.76 1.15
C SER A 220 29.75 24.60 0.09
N GLY A 221 29.06 24.90 -1.01
CA GLY A 221 29.52 25.89 -1.99
C GLY A 221 29.77 27.27 -1.37
N ALA A 222 29.13 27.59 -0.24
CA ALA A 222 29.29 28.85 0.47
C ALA A 222 30.54 28.93 1.35
N PHE A 223 31.07 27.80 1.82
CA PHE A 223 32.33 27.76 2.56
C PHE A 223 32.97 26.37 2.55
N SER A 224 34.03 26.22 1.75
CA SER A 224 34.82 24.99 1.64
C SER A 224 36.31 25.28 1.49
N GLY A 225 37.13 24.35 1.92
CA GLY A 225 38.59 24.44 1.91
C GLY A 225 39.22 23.19 1.32
N PHE A 226 40.30 23.36 0.59
CA PHE A 226 41.02 22.29 -0.08
C PHE A 226 42.52 22.48 0.08
N ARG A 227 43.26 21.39 0.24
CA ARG A 227 44.68 21.38 -0.15
C ARG A 227 44.76 21.56 -1.64
N LYS A 228 45.56 22.53 -2.09
CA LYS A 228 45.69 22.85 -3.52
C LYS A 228 46.02 21.62 -4.38
N MET A 229 46.92 20.77 -3.90
CA MET A 229 47.30 19.55 -4.62
C MET A 229 46.14 18.55 -4.79
N ALA A 230 45.22 18.46 -3.82
CA ALA A 230 44.11 17.51 -3.89
C ALA A 230 43.07 17.97 -4.93
N ILE A 231 42.66 19.25 -4.85
CA ILE A 231 41.69 19.77 -5.81
C ILE A 231 42.23 19.82 -7.25
N LEU A 232 43.53 20.09 -7.45
CA LEU A 232 44.14 20.07 -8.80
C LEU A 232 44.26 18.66 -9.41
N LYS A 233 44.20 17.60 -8.61
CA LYS A 233 44.13 16.21 -9.11
C LYS A 233 42.71 15.83 -9.58
N SER A 234 41.72 16.70 -9.38
CA SER A 234 40.34 16.46 -9.82
C SER A 234 40.13 16.91 -11.26
N TRP A 235 38.94 16.63 -11.79
CA TRP A 235 38.49 17.19 -13.06
C TRP A 235 37.94 18.61 -12.93
N LEU A 236 38.24 19.29 -11.81
CA LEU A 236 37.81 20.63 -11.47
C LEU A 236 36.27 20.73 -11.39
N TYR A 237 35.74 21.95 -11.25
CA TYR A 237 34.29 22.16 -11.16
C TYR A 237 33.63 21.96 -12.53
N SER A 238 32.69 21.02 -12.62
CA SER A 238 31.94 20.76 -13.87
C SER A 238 30.98 21.92 -14.21
N THR A 239 30.84 22.19 -15.50
CA THR A 239 29.86 23.14 -16.07
C THR A 239 28.53 22.49 -16.42
N ASP A 240 28.42 21.16 -16.31
CA ASP A 240 27.28 20.37 -16.80
C ASP A 240 26.20 20.17 -15.75
N THR A 241 26.43 20.66 -14.52
CA THR A 241 25.49 20.61 -13.40
C THR A 241 25.37 21.96 -12.72
N ILE A 242 24.19 22.21 -12.13
CA ILE A 242 23.90 23.39 -11.31
C ILE A 242 24.40 23.28 -9.86
N CYS A 243 24.91 22.12 -9.46
CA CYS A 243 25.45 21.82 -8.13
C CYS A 243 26.92 21.41 -8.22
N GLU A 244 27.77 22.37 -8.58
CA GLU A 244 29.21 22.17 -8.75
C GLU A 244 29.90 21.69 -7.46
N ASP A 245 29.37 22.10 -6.31
CA ASP A 245 29.85 21.76 -4.98
C ASP A 245 29.61 20.29 -4.61
N THR A 246 28.44 19.76 -4.94
CA THR A 246 28.10 18.35 -4.75
C THR A 246 28.91 17.48 -5.71
N GLN A 247 29.07 17.93 -6.95
CA GLN A 247 29.84 17.23 -7.96
C GLN A 247 31.33 17.10 -7.58
N ILE A 248 31.97 18.19 -7.13
CA ILE A 248 33.38 18.13 -6.69
C ILE A 248 33.51 17.25 -5.43
N THR A 249 32.51 17.24 -4.55
CA THR A 249 32.48 16.36 -3.37
C THR A 249 32.51 14.89 -3.80
N PHE A 250 31.69 14.52 -4.79
CA PHE A 250 31.67 13.17 -5.34
C PHE A 250 32.98 12.80 -6.04
N GLN A 251 33.61 13.73 -6.77
CA GLN A 251 34.94 13.49 -7.34
C GLN A 251 35.98 13.18 -6.25
N MET A 252 36.01 13.98 -5.18
CA MET A 252 36.94 13.75 -4.06
C MET A 252 36.74 12.35 -3.45
N LYS A 253 35.49 11.99 -3.16
CA LYS A 253 35.19 10.71 -2.49
C LYS A 253 35.32 9.49 -3.40
N TYR A 254 34.81 9.55 -4.62
CA TYR A 254 34.69 8.38 -5.49
C TYR A 254 35.84 8.20 -6.45
N ILE A 255 36.38 9.29 -6.99
CA ILE A 255 37.51 9.23 -7.93
C ILE A 255 38.82 9.28 -7.14
N GLN A 256 38.99 10.26 -6.25
CA GLN A 256 40.25 10.43 -5.52
C GLN A 256 40.35 9.61 -4.22
N LYS A 257 39.24 9.02 -3.74
CA LYS A 257 39.18 8.26 -2.48
C LYS A 257 39.58 9.07 -1.25
N GLU A 258 39.33 10.38 -1.29
CA GLU A 258 39.59 11.30 -0.19
C GLU A 258 38.45 11.31 0.82
N GLU A 259 38.80 11.53 2.09
CA GLU A 259 37.80 11.77 3.14
C GLU A 259 37.39 13.23 3.17
N VAL A 260 36.09 13.48 3.23
CA VAL A 260 35.54 14.82 3.35
C VAL A 260 35.19 15.09 4.80
N ARG A 261 35.83 16.11 5.39
CA ARG A 261 35.67 16.46 6.81
C ARG A 261 34.95 17.81 6.99
N ILE A 262 34.44 18.06 8.20
CA ILE A 262 33.93 19.40 8.59
C ILE A 262 34.90 20.07 9.56
N SER A 263 35.07 21.39 9.43
CA SER A 263 35.64 22.26 10.45
C SER A 263 34.50 23.03 11.12
N GLU A 264 34.02 22.54 12.26
CA GLU A 264 32.83 23.09 12.93
C GLU A 264 33.05 24.47 13.55
N LYS A 265 34.31 24.81 13.83
CA LYS A 265 34.71 26.14 14.34
C LYS A 265 34.89 27.16 13.21
N SER A 266 34.87 26.71 11.96
CA SER A 266 34.92 27.57 10.78
C SER A 266 33.50 27.94 10.36
N ILE A 267 32.93 28.97 10.98
CA ILE A 267 31.56 29.40 10.74
C ILE A 267 31.48 30.47 9.64
N PHE A 268 30.54 30.31 8.71
CA PHE A 268 30.16 31.30 7.72
C PHE A 268 28.69 31.67 7.87
N PHE A 269 28.42 32.97 7.98
CA PHE A 269 27.09 33.52 8.15
C PHE A 269 26.49 33.95 6.82
N VAL A 270 25.34 33.39 6.47
CA VAL A 270 24.56 33.79 5.29
C VAL A 270 23.36 34.65 5.69
N GLU A 271 22.82 35.40 4.74
CA GLU A 271 21.56 36.11 4.94
C GLU A 271 20.40 35.14 5.11
N PRO A 272 19.44 35.42 6.01
CA PRO A 272 18.26 34.59 6.17
C PRO A 272 17.30 34.76 4.98
N ILE A 273 16.56 33.70 4.65
CA ILE A 273 15.75 33.67 3.42
C ILE A 273 14.64 34.74 3.42
N GLU A 274 14.44 35.39 2.27
CA GLU A 274 13.50 36.51 2.11
C GLU A 274 12.02 36.10 2.17
N GLY A 275 11.69 34.83 1.94
CA GLY A 275 10.32 34.37 1.94
C GLY A 275 10.16 32.96 1.42
N PHE A 276 8.91 32.51 1.37
CA PHE A 276 8.58 31.13 1.00
C PHE A 276 8.96 30.78 -0.44
N ASP A 277 8.76 31.68 -1.41
CA ASP A 277 9.14 31.43 -2.81
C ASP A 277 10.65 31.22 -2.98
N LYS A 278 11.46 31.98 -2.24
CA LYS A 278 12.92 31.82 -2.23
C LYS A 278 13.35 30.52 -1.54
N LEU A 279 12.70 30.16 -0.42
CA LEU A 279 12.91 28.86 0.22
C LEU A 279 12.55 27.70 -0.74
N TYR A 280 11.41 27.81 -1.43
CA TYR A 280 10.88 26.82 -2.36
C TYR A 280 11.86 26.53 -3.50
N THR A 281 12.29 27.60 -4.18
CA THR A 281 13.25 27.51 -5.29
C THR A 281 14.63 27.04 -4.84
N GLN A 282 15.12 27.51 -3.69
CA GLN A 282 16.43 27.12 -3.17
C GLN A 282 16.48 25.62 -2.80
N ARG A 283 15.51 25.12 -2.02
CA ARG A 283 15.50 23.72 -1.58
C ARG A 283 15.23 22.74 -2.73
N GLN A 284 14.38 23.11 -3.70
CA GLN A 284 14.21 22.33 -4.92
C GLN A 284 15.49 22.25 -5.75
N ARG A 285 16.19 23.38 -5.93
CA ARG A 285 17.45 23.42 -6.67
C ARG A 285 18.49 22.48 -6.06
N TRP A 286 18.63 22.49 -4.73
CA TRP A 286 19.54 21.57 -4.04
C TRP A 286 19.16 20.11 -4.22
N GLN A 287 17.86 19.79 -4.11
CA GLN A 287 17.36 18.42 -4.28
C GLN A 287 17.61 17.90 -5.71
N ARG A 288 17.30 18.74 -6.70
CA ARG A 288 17.49 18.44 -8.12
C ARG A 288 18.96 18.25 -8.47
N GLY A 289 19.82 19.19 -8.08
CA GLY A 289 21.24 19.09 -8.37
C GLY A 289 21.90 17.88 -7.68
N SER A 290 21.40 17.48 -6.50
CA SER A 290 21.84 16.24 -5.84
C SER A 290 21.52 14.99 -6.66
N LEU A 291 20.35 14.92 -7.30
CA LEU A 291 19.96 13.82 -8.21
C LEU A 291 20.78 13.82 -9.50
N GLU A 292 20.95 15.00 -10.11
CA GLU A 292 21.75 15.15 -11.33
C GLU A 292 23.17 14.64 -11.11
N VAL A 293 23.82 15.05 -10.03
CA VAL A 293 25.17 14.59 -9.69
C VAL A 293 25.20 13.09 -9.40
N ALA A 294 24.26 12.56 -8.61
CA ALA A 294 24.24 11.13 -8.33
C ALA A 294 24.17 10.28 -9.61
N ARG A 295 23.36 10.70 -10.59
CA ARG A 295 23.28 10.04 -11.91
C ARG A 295 24.61 10.06 -12.67
N LEU A 296 25.41 11.12 -12.55
CA LEU A 296 26.71 11.22 -13.23
C LEU A 296 27.75 10.21 -12.72
N PHE A 297 27.61 9.73 -11.47
CA PHE A 297 28.54 8.80 -10.84
C PHE A 297 27.98 7.37 -10.70
N ASP A 298 26.80 7.10 -11.27
CA ASP A 298 26.12 5.80 -11.25
C ASP A 298 26.63 4.88 -12.39
N GLN A 299 27.92 4.51 -12.34
CA GLN A 299 28.56 3.71 -13.39
C GLN A 299 28.45 2.19 -13.23
N GLU A 300 27.84 1.68 -12.15
CA GLU A 300 27.61 0.24 -11.98
C GLU A 300 26.26 -0.02 -11.31
N SER A 301 25.37 -0.71 -12.04
CA SER A 301 24.04 -1.19 -11.65
C SER A 301 23.83 -1.36 -10.15
N LEU A 302 22.71 -0.83 -9.64
CA LEU A 302 22.10 -1.00 -8.31
C LEU A 302 22.13 -2.45 -7.79
N LYS A 303 23.31 -2.94 -7.35
CA LYS A 303 23.47 -4.24 -6.69
C LYS A 303 23.12 -4.08 -5.20
N PRO A 304 22.22 -4.91 -4.62
CA PRO A 304 21.74 -4.78 -3.24
C PRO A 304 22.85 -4.68 -2.18
N GLY A 305 23.98 -5.38 -2.38
CA GLY A 305 25.11 -5.38 -1.45
C GLY A 305 25.93 -4.09 -1.38
N ARG A 306 25.86 -3.20 -2.40
CA ARG A 306 26.54 -1.90 -2.39
C ARG A 306 25.66 -0.79 -1.80
N MET A 307 24.32 -0.92 -1.87
CA MET A 307 23.35 0.02 -1.28
C MET A 307 23.54 0.21 0.23
N MET A 308 23.96 -0.83 0.94
CA MET A 308 24.26 -0.74 2.38
C MET A 308 25.67 -0.23 2.71
N LYS A 309 26.63 -0.36 1.79
CA LYS A 309 28.05 -0.05 2.02
C LYS A 309 28.44 1.34 1.53
N ASP A 310 27.81 1.83 0.47
CA ASP A 310 28.11 3.13 -0.11
C ASP A 310 27.29 4.23 0.54
N VAL A 311 27.98 5.09 1.28
CA VAL A 311 27.34 6.02 2.19
C VAL A 311 26.59 7.14 1.46
N ASN A 312 27.02 7.59 0.27
CA ASN A 312 26.26 8.61 -0.45
C ASN A 312 25.12 8.01 -1.28
N VAL A 313 25.22 6.76 -1.74
CA VAL A 313 24.07 6.03 -2.31
C VAL A 313 23.02 5.82 -1.22
N ARG A 314 23.45 5.49 0.00
CA ARG A 314 22.58 5.42 1.17
C ARG A 314 21.93 6.77 1.44
N THR A 315 22.68 7.88 1.50
CA THR A 315 22.15 9.25 1.70
C THR A 315 21.20 9.70 0.58
N LEU A 316 21.47 9.33 -0.66
CA LEU A 316 20.57 9.56 -1.78
C LEU A 316 19.27 8.75 -1.63
N MET A 317 19.37 7.49 -1.19
CA MET A 317 18.20 6.69 -0.86
C MET A 317 17.44 7.30 0.33
N TYR A 318 18.13 7.83 1.35
CA TYR A 318 17.54 8.56 2.48
C TYR A 318 16.72 9.78 2.04
N ASP A 319 17.27 10.59 1.14
CA ASP A 319 16.66 11.85 0.70
C ASP A 319 15.65 11.69 -0.44
N HIS A 320 15.71 10.59 -1.21
CA HIS A 320 14.84 10.35 -2.38
C HIS A 320 14.04 9.06 -2.29
N THR A 321 14.70 7.90 -2.14
CA THR A 321 14.03 6.59 -2.13
C THR A 321 13.12 6.41 -0.92
N PHE A 322 13.51 6.90 0.26
CA PHE A 322 12.72 6.85 1.50
C PHE A 322 11.69 8.00 1.61
N ALA A 323 11.70 8.96 0.70
CA ALA A 323 10.63 9.96 0.60
C ALA A 323 9.30 9.32 0.14
N PHE A 324 9.35 8.29 -0.71
CA PHE A 324 8.18 7.55 -1.18
C PHE A 324 7.57 6.62 -0.12
N PRO A 325 8.35 5.83 0.64
CA PRO A 325 7.92 5.21 1.88
C PRO A 325 7.26 6.23 2.79
N ARG A 326 7.83 7.43 3.05
CA ARG A 326 7.19 8.51 3.81
C ARG A 326 5.81 8.94 3.28
N LEU A 327 5.53 8.78 1.98
CA LEU A 327 4.20 8.99 1.40
C LEU A 327 3.22 7.84 1.68
N ILE A 328 3.72 6.60 1.71
CA ILE A 328 2.93 5.41 2.06
C ILE A 328 2.28 5.60 3.44
N TRP A 329 2.93 6.30 4.38
CA TRP A 329 2.37 6.65 5.69
C TRP A 329 1.08 7.46 5.60
N TYR A 330 1.00 8.40 4.67
CA TYR A 330 -0.20 9.23 4.52
C TYR A 330 -1.36 8.43 3.92
N LEU A 331 -1.08 7.51 3.00
CA LEU A 331 -2.09 6.56 2.50
C LEU A 331 -2.48 5.55 3.58
N ALA A 332 -1.51 5.06 4.34
CA ALA A 332 -1.71 4.14 5.45
C ALA A 332 -2.60 4.74 6.54
N LEU A 333 -2.53 6.05 6.82
CA LEU A 333 -3.46 6.73 7.73
C LEU A 333 -4.93 6.66 7.26
N ILE A 334 -5.14 6.71 5.93
CA ILE A 334 -6.47 6.55 5.33
C ILE A 334 -6.90 5.09 5.42
N CYS A 335 -5.99 4.16 5.08
CA CYS A 335 -6.23 2.71 5.21
C CYS A 335 -6.55 2.31 6.65
N LEU A 336 -5.87 2.87 7.66
CA LEU A 336 -6.14 2.64 9.08
C LEU A 336 -7.56 3.05 9.47
N GLY A 337 -8.07 4.13 8.88
CA GLY A 337 -9.48 4.53 9.05
C GLY A 337 -10.45 3.49 8.47
N PHE A 338 -10.12 2.89 7.32
CA PHE A 338 -10.90 1.80 6.72
C PHE A 338 -10.73 0.46 7.45
N MET A 339 -9.60 0.22 8.11
CA MET A 339 -9.31 -0.94 8.96
C MET A 339 -9.93 -0.85 10.37
N GLY A 340 -10.83 0.11 10.61
CA GLY A 340 -11.59 0.21 11.86
C GLY A 340 -10.84 0.86 13.04
N PHE A 341 -9.63 1.41 12.84
CA PHE A 341 -8.96 2.15 13.91
C PHE A 341 -9.73 3.44 14.22
N SER A 342 -10.04 3.65 15.50
CA SER A 342 -10.70 4.87 15.91
C SER A 342 -9.85 6.10 15.54
N GLY A 343 -10.47 7.16 15.04
CA GLY A 343 -9.76 8.41 14.73
C GLY A 343 -8.99 8.98 15.93
N ARG A 344 -9.42 8.65 17.16
CA ARG A 344 -8.71 8.96 18.40
C ARG A 344 -7.37 8.23 18.51
N THR A 345 -7.32 6.95 18.19
CA THR A 345 -6.09 6.15 18.22
C THR A 345 -5.09 6.68 17.19
N ILE A 346 -5.55 6.97 15.97
CA ILE A 346 -4.71 7.54 14.90
C ILE A 346 -4.14 8.91 15.33
N ALA A 347 -4.97 9.77 15.92
CA ALA A 347 -4.53 11.07 16.42
C ALA A 347 -3.53 10.96 17.58
N LEU A 348 -3.71 10.00 18.50
CA LEU A 348 -2.78 9.75 19.60
C LEU A 348 -1.42 9.24 19.10
N SER A 349 -1.41 8.30 18.15
CA SER A 349 -0.18 7.79 17.54
C SER A 349 0.58 8.89 16.81
N MET A 350 -0.12 9.72 16.02
CA MET A 350 0.47 10.88 15.36
C MET A 350 1.04 11.88 16.37
N GLY A 351 0.31 12.14 17.45
CA GLY A 351 0.77 12.99 18.55
C GLY A 351 2.03 12.45 19.23
N ALA A 352 2.09 11.14 19.50
CA ALA A 352 3.25 10.49 20.13
C ALA A 352 4.52 10.62 19.26
N ILE A 353 4.40 10.43 17.95
CA ILE A 353 5.51 10.58 17.01
C ILE A 353 5.94 12.03 16.95
N PHE A 354 4.99 12.95 16.88
CA PHE A 354 5.30 14.38 16.88
C PHE A 354 6.08 14.77 18.15
N ILE A 355 5.68 14.26 19.32
CA ILE A 355 6.40 14.43 20.57
C ILE A 355 7.82 13.86 20.48
N LEU A 356 8.00 12.66 19.89
CA LEU A 356 9.31 12.05 19.70
C LEU A 356 10.24 12.93 18.84
N TYR A 357 9.73 13.48 17.73
CA TYR A 357 10.47 14.44 16.89
C TYR A 357 10.86 15.71 17.66
N ILE A 358 9.98 16.22 18.52
CA ILE A 358 10.29 17.37 19.39
C ILE A 358 11.42 17.02 20.37
N LEU A 359 11.37 15.83 20.99
CA LEU A 359 12.42 15.35 21.90
C LEU A 359 13.77 15.23 21.17
N CYS A 360 13.79 14.66 19.96
CA CYS A 360 14.96 14.64 19.08
C CYS A 360 15.50 16.05 18.79
N GLY A 361 14.59 16.98 18.48
CA GLY A 361 14.94 18.40 18.28
C GLY A 361 15.63 19.01 19.50
N TYR A 362 15.17 18.67 20.72
CA TYR A 362 15.82 19.11 21.96
C TYR A 362 17.18 18.44 22.17
N PHE A 363 17.35 17.16 21.82
CA PHE A 363 18.67 16.51 21.87
C PHE A 363 19.68 17.23 20.97
N TYR A 364 19.32 17.52 19.73
CA TYR A 364 20.17 18.32 18.84
C TYR A 364 20.44 19.72 19.40
N PHE A 365 19.42 20.37 19.98
CA PHE A 365 19.56 21.68 20.60
C PHE A 365 20.64 21.70 21.69
N PHE A 366 20.62 20.72 22.60
CA PHE A 366 21.63 20.62 23.65
C PHE A 366 23.01 20.26 23.10
N ALA A 367 23.10 19.41 22.07
CA ALA A 367 24.37 19.08 21.42
C ALA A 367 25.00 20.34 20.80
N ILE A 368 24.21 21.15 20.08
CA ILE A 368 24.69 22.38 19.43
C ILE A 368 25.16 23.42 20.45
N LEU A 369 24.49 23.54 21.60
CA LEU A 369 24.99 24.38 22.69
C LEU A 369 26.40 23.99 23.19
N GLY A 370 26.78 22.73 23.02
CA GLY A 370 28.13 22.26 23.28
C GLY A 370 29.13 22.65 22.18
N PHE A 371 28.77 22.53 20.90
CA PHE A 371 29.62 23.00 19.80
C PHE A 371 29.85 24.52 19.81
N LEU A 372 28.88 25.29 20.31
CA LEU A 372 28.96 26.74 20.38
C LEU A 372 29.71 27.28 21.61
N THR A 373 30.46 26.46 22.36
CA THR A 373 31.12 26.90 23.61
C THR A 373 32.09 28.07 23.43
N GLU A 374 32.84 28.11 22.31
CA GLU A 374 33.80 29.18 22.02
C GLU A 374 33.09 30.46 21.54
N PHE A 375 31.95 30.33 20.87
CA PHE A 375 31.17 31.44 20.31
C PHE A 375 30.12 31.97 21.31
N LYS A 376 30.57 32.67 22.35
CA LYS A 376 29.72 33.13 23.47
C LYS A 376 28.44 33.87 23.04
N GLU A 377 28.54 34.75 22.04
CA GLU A 377 27.40 35.53 21.56
C GLU A 377 26.39 34.67 20.79
N LEU A 378 26.89 33.86 19.85
CA LEU A 378 26.07 32.94 19.07
C LEU A 378 25.38 31.91 19.96
N LYS A 379 26.10 31.36 20.95
CA LYS A 379 25.54 30.46 21.97
C LYS A 379 24.41 31.12 22.77
N ARG A 380 24.61 32.37 23.19
CA ARG A 380 23.59 33.13 23.93
C ARG A 380 22.35 33.36 23.08
N TYR A 381 22.51 33.66 21.79
CA TYR A 381 21.41 33.81 20.85
C TYR A 381 20.68 32.49 20.61
N TYR A 382 21.41 31.42 20.32
CA TYR A 382 20.89 30.07 20.08
C TYR A 382 20.07 29.56 21.28
N ARG A 383 20.60 29.72 22.50
CA ARG A 383 19.90 29.34 23.75
C ARG A 383 18.53 30.00 23.91
N LYS A 384 18.35 31.24 23.42
CA LYS A 384 17.06 31.95 23.50
C LYS A 384 15.98 31.37 22.57
N GLN A 385 16.35 30.53 21.61
CA GLN A 385 15.41 29.96 20.63
C GLN A 385 14.90 28.56 21.04
N TRP A 386 15.00 28.16 22.31
CA TRP A 386 14.53 26.85 22.79
C TRP A 386 13.03 26.58 22.49
N TRP A 387 12.21 27.63 22.42
CA TRP A 387 10.78 27.57 22.12
C TRP A 387 10.49 27.37 20.62
N VAL A 388 11.50 27.52 19.75
CA VAL A 388 11.38 27.26 18.30
C VAL A 388 11.43 25.75 18.03
N VAL A 389 12.05 24.97 18.92
CA VAL A 389 12.24 23.52 18.75
C VAL A 389 10.92 22.77 18.50
N PRO A 390 9.82 23.01 19.26
CA PRO A 390 8.54 22.34 19.00
C PRO A 390 7.91 22.67 17.64
N LEU A 391 8.34 23.75 16.98
CA LEU A 391 7.84 24.17 15.67
C LEU A 391 8.67 23.58 14.51
N LEU A 392 9.87 23.06 14.78
CA LEU A 392 10.76 22.50 13.75
C LEU A 392 10.17 21.32 12.99
N PRO A 393 9.45 20.36 13.60
CA PRO A 393 8.91 19.25 12.83
C PRO A 393 7.89 19.70 11.78
N PHE A 394 7.10 20.75 12.05
CA PHE A 394 6.20 21.35 11.05
C PHE A 394 6.96 22.04 9.91
N PHE A 395 8.04 22.74 10.24
CA PHE A 395 8.89 23.39 9.24
C PHE A 395 9.58 22.35 8.35
N ASN A 396 10.17 21.31 8.95
CA ASN A 396 10.82 20.20 8.25
C ASN A 396 9.80 19.42 7.39
N PHE A 397 8.57 19.26 7.88
CA PHE A 397 7.47 18.69 7.10
C PHE A 397 7.16 19.53 5.86
N ALA A 398 7.06 20.86 5.99
CA ALA A 398 6.88 21.73 4.82
C ALA A 398 8.07 21.61 3.85
N VAL A 399 9.31 21.66 4.34
CA VAL A 399 10.53 21.50 3.53
C VAL A 399 10.58 20.14 2.82
N PHE A 400 10.09 19.06 3.45
CA PHE A 400 9.98 17.74 2.82
C PHE A 400 9.15 17.78 1.54
N PHE A 401 7.95 18.39 1.57
CA PHE A 401 7.12 18.51 0.36
C PHE A 401 7.77 19.40 -0.71
N ILE A 402 8.51 20.43 -0.31
CA ILE A 402 9.29 21.25 -1.24
C ILE A 402 10.36 20.41 -1.95
N ARG A 403 11.13 19.61 -1.20
CA ARG A 403 12.13 18.71 -1.78
C ARG A 403 11.48 17.69 -2.71
N MET A 404 10.34 17.12 -2.31
CA MET A 404 9.58 16.18 -3.15
C MET A 404 9.11 16.80 -4.48
N ALA A 405 8.61 18.04 -4.46
CA ALA A 405 8.31 18.77 -5.68
C ALA A 405 9.56 18.89 -6.59
N GLY A 406 10.73 19.12 -5.99
CA GLY A 406 12.02 19.11 -6.70
C GLY A 406 12.33 17.76 -7.36
N VAL A 407 12.06 16.63 -6.68
CA VAL A 407 12.21 15.28 -7.26
C VAL A 407 11.29 15.10 -8.47
N ILE A 408 10.00 15.43 -8.33
CA ILE A 408 9.01 15.29 -9.41
C ILE A 408 9.37 16.17 -10.61
N ASN A 409 9.74 17.43 -10.36
CA ASN A 409 10.13 18.37 -11.40
C ASN A 409 11.41 17.94 -12.14
N THR A 410 12.27 17.14 -11.50
CA THR A 410 13.50 16.60 -12.13
C THR A 410 13.18 15.49 -13.14
N ILE A 411 12.07 14.75 -12.98
CA ILE A 411 11.66 13.67 -13.90
C ILE A 411 11.28 14.23 -15.29
N GLY A 412 10.78 15.46 -15.35
CA GLY A 412 10.21 16.06 -16.57
C GLY A 412 10.96 17.25 -17.17
N THR A 413 12.15 17.62 -16.69
CA THR A 413 12.87 18.81 -17.22
C THR A 413 14.39 18.60 -17.35
N ASP A 414 14.95 19.02 -18.49
CA ASP A 414 16.40 19.16 -18.69
C ASP A 414 16.99 20.22 -17.75
N SER A 415 18.30 20.15 -17.49
CA SER A 415 19.13 20.97 -16.55
C SER A 415 18.99 22.49 -16.75
N ALA A 416 17.84 23.05 -16.38
CA ALA A 416 17.56 24.47 -16.45
C ALA A 416 17.85 25.16 -15.10
N TRP A 417 18.59 26.28 -15.17
CA TRP A 417 19.00 27.06 -14.00
C TRP A 417 17.86 27.79 -13.29
N LYS A 418 16.73 28.05 -13.97
CA LYS A 418 15.57 28.76 -13.41
C LYS A 418 14.48 27.79 -12.97
N THR A 419 14.39 27.57 -11.66
CA THR A 419 13.25 26.90 -11.02
C THR A 419 12.09 27.89 -10.90
N LYS A 420 10.86 27.43 -11.16
CA LYS A 420 9.66 28.23 -10.97
C LYS A 420 9.41 28.46 -9.48
N THR A 421 8.95 29.66 -9.13
CA THR A 421 8.50 29.97 -7.77
C THR A 421 7.23 29.19 -7.43
N PHE A 422 6.93 29.02 -6.14
CA PHE A 422 5.69 28.36 -5.72
C PHE A 422 4.47 29.13 -6.20
N THR A 423 4.53 30.47 -6.18
CA THR A 423 3.48 31.34 -6.70
C THR A 423 3.23 31.10 -8.20
N GLU A 424 4.27 30.96 -9.01
CA GLU A 424 4.17 30.66 -10.44
C GLU A 424 3.62 29.25 -10.68
N GLU A 425 4.14 28.22 -10.01
CA GLU A 425 3.65 26.85 -10.16
C GLU A 425 2.19 26.72 -9.73
N ARG A 426 1.81 27.32 -8.59
CA ARG A 426 0.42 27.40 -8.17
C ARG A 426 -0.44 28.16 -9.18
N GLY A 427 0.11 29.21 -9.80
CA GLY A 427 -0.53 29.95 -10.88
C GLY A 427 -0.79 29.09 -12.10
N ILE A 428 0.23 28.37 -12.57
CA ILE A 428 0.16 27.43 -13.70
C ILE A 428 -0.81 26.29 -13.39
N PHE A 429 -0.69 25.66 -12.22
CA PHE A 429 -1.60 24.61 -11.77
C PHE A 429 -3.05 25.12 -11.73
N ARG A 430 -3.28 26.30 -11.16
CA ARG A 430 -4.61 26.92 -11.14
C ARG A 430 -5.10 27.29 -12.54
N GLN A 431 -4.22 27.72 -13.44
CA GLN A 431 -4.56 28.00 -14.84
C GLN A 431 -4.88 26.72 -15.60
N GLN A 432 -4.13 25.65 -15.37
CA GLN A 432 -4.32 24.33 -15.96
C GLN A 432 -5.64 23.73 -15.46
N ILE A 433 -5.87 23.71 -14.15
CA ILE A 433 -7.18 23.38 -13.57
C ILE A 433 -8.26 24.26 -14.17
N LYS A 434 -8.08 25.58 -14.25
CA LYS A 434 -9.06 26.47 -14.87
C LYS A 434 -9.27 26.18 -16.35
N LYS A 435 -8.27 25.70 -17.09
CA LYS A 435 -8.33 25.37 -18.52
C LYS A 435 -9.04 24.04 -18.74
N ASP A 436 -8.72 23.05 -17.93
CA ASP A 436 -9.35 21.73 -17.91
C ASP A 436 -10.81 21.86 -17.46
N PHE A 437 -11.05 22.63 -16.40
CA PHE A 437 -12.40 23.08 -16.02
C PHE A 437 -12.98 24.13 -16.96
N ALA A 438 -12.24 24.76 -17.87
CA ALA A 438 -12.83 25.68 -18.87
C ALA A 438 -13.45 24.91 -20.03
N VAL A 439 -13.03 23.67 -20.28
CA VAL A 439 -13.75 22.75 -21.18
C VAL A 439 -15.07 22.37 -20.52
N VAL A 440 -15.03 21.94 -19.25
CA VAL A 440 -16.23 21.64 -18.45
C VAL A 440 -17.13 22.87 -18.31
N ARG A 441 -16.57 24.05 -18.03
CA ARG A 441 -17.30 25.32 -17.88
C ARG A 441 -17.82 25.85 -19.21
N ARG A 442 -17.13 25.64 -20.35
CA ARG A 442 -17.67 25.97 -21.68
C ARG A 442 -18.78 25.01 -22.09
N LEU A 443 -18.70 23.75 -21.69
CA LEU A 443 -19.79 22.78 -21.87
C LEU A 443 -20.99 23.15 -20.99
N ILE A 444 -20.76 23.51 -19.73
CA ILE A 444 -21.80 24.01 -18.81
C ILE A 444 -22.35 25.35 -19.30
N GLN A 445 -21.54 26.28 -19.83
CA GLN A 445 -21.98 27.58 -20.36
C GLN A 445 -22.67 27.46 -21.73
N LYS A 446 -22.27 26.52 -22.59
CA LYS A 446 -23.02 26.15 -23.80
C LYS A 446 -24.36 25.52 -23.42
N ALA A 447 -24.39 24.67 -22.41
CA ALA A 447 -25.62 24.12 -21.87
C ALA A 447 -26.50 25.24 -21.27
N ASP A 448 -25.95 26.10 -20.40
CA ASP A 448 -26.65 27.23 -19.79
C ASP A 448 -27.19 28.22 -20.83
N SER A 449 -26.43 28.52 -21.88
CA SER A 449 -26.88 29.41 -22.96
C SER A 449 -27.87 28.73 -23.93
N TRP A 450 -27.91 27.40 -23.98
CA TRP A 450 -28.94 26.64 -24.68
C TRP A 450 -30.26 26.56 -23.90
N PHE A 451 -30.22 26.66 -22.56
CA PHE A 451 -31.40 26.61 -21.69
C PHE A 451 -31.93 27.99 -21.26
N ASN A 452 -31.11 29.04 -21.27
CA ASN A 452 -31.51 30.40 -20.89
C ASN A 452 -31.46 31.37 -22.09
N GLU A 453 -32.63 31.76 -22.64
CA GLU A 453 -32.73 32.91 -23.54
C GLU A 453 -32.23 34.19 -22.85
N LYS A 454 -31.46 35.03 -23.55
CA LYS A 454 -31.04 36.34 -23.00
C LYS A 454 -32.27 37.17 -22.59
N PRO A 455 -32.34 37.70 -21.36
CA PRO A 455 -33.48 38.50 -20.94
C PRO A 455 -33.47 39.83 -21.71
N GLY A 456 -34.58 40.13 -22.40
CA GLY A 456 -34.90 41.50 -22.82
C GLY A 456 -35.19 42.37 -21.60
N ALA A 457 -34.79 43.64 -21.66
CA ALA A 457 -34.88 44.59 -20.56
C ALA A 457 -36.28 44.62 -19.91
N GLY A 458 -36.33 44.40 -18.59
CA GLY A 458 -37.48 44.80 -17.77
C GLY A 458 -38.27 43.73 -17.00
N LYS A 459 -37.83 42.48 -16.84
CA LYS A 459 -38.51 41.52 -15.92
C LYS A 459 -37.54 40.82 -14.98
N GLN A 460 -37.90 40.76 -13.69
CA GLN A 460 -37.16 40.05 -12.63
C GLN A 460 -36.97 38.57 -13.01
N PRO A 461 -35.75 38.01 -12.88
CA PRO A 461 -35.50 36.63 -13.22
C PRO A 461 -35.79 35.73 -12.01
N VAL A 462 -36.76 34.83 -12.14
CA VAL A 462 -36.66 33.54 -11.45
C VAL A 462 -36.31 32.53 -12.53
N ARG A 463 -35.01 32.35 -12.80
CA ARG A 463 -34.51 31.33 -13.73
C ARG A 463 -33.45 30.51 -13.03
N LYS A 464 -33.82 29.30 -12.60
CA LYS A 464 -32.86 28.27 -12.19
C LYS A 464 -32.05 27.84 -13.42
N GLY A 465 -30.72 27.84 -13.32
CA GLY A 465 -29.80 27.54 -14.44
C GLY A 465 -29.70 26.04 -14.78
N ALA A 466 -28.94 25.70 -15.82
CA ALA A 466 -28.72 24.34 -16.30
C ALA A 466 -28.28 23.37 -15.19
N LEU A 467 -27.55 23.86 -14.18
CA LEU A 467 -27.18 23.12 -12.97
C LEU A 467 -28.38 22.46 -12.26
N TRP A 468 -29.55 23.10 -12.24
CA TRP A 468 -30.77 22.53 -11.63
C TRP A 468 -31.29 21.33 -12.42
N TYR A 469 -31.27 21.42 -13.76
CA TYR A 469 -31.70 20.34 -14.66
C TYR A 469 -30.67 19.22 -14.75
N THR A 470 -29.38 19.54 -14.69
CA THR A 470 -28.30 18.56 -14.54
C THR A 470 -28.46 17.80 -13.21
N GLY A 471 -28.81 18.49 -12.12
CA GLY A 471 -29.11 17.86 -10.84
C GLY A 471 -30.29 16.89 -10.91
N ILE A 472 -31.41 17.28 -11.54
CA ILE A 472 -32.56 16.38 -11.74
C ILE A 472 -32.19 15.20 -12.65
N GLY A 473 -31.42 15.44 -13.71
CA GLY A 473 -30.92 14.39 -14.61
C GLY A 473 -30.00 13.39 -13.92
N LEU A 474 -29.12 13.85 -13.02
CA LEU A 474 -28.26 12.98 -12.21
C LEU A 474 -29.06 12.10 -11.24
N VAL A 475 -30.19 12.59 -10.71
CA VAL A 475 -31.06 11.79 -9.85
C VAL A 475 -31.78 10.69 -10.64
N TYR A 476 -32.28 11.00 -11.84
CA TYR A 476 -32.81 9.96 -12.74
C TYR A 476 -31.71 8.97 -13.15
N PHE A 477 -30.51 9.45 -13.44
CA PHE A 477 -29.34 8.61 -13.74
C PHE A 477 -29.08 7.61 -12.63
N LEU A 478 -29.00 8.08 -11.39
CA LEU A 478 -28.79 7.21 -10.25
C LEU A 478 -29.94 6.20 -10.09
N ALA A 479 -31.19 6.64 -10.22
CA ALA A 479 -32.36 5.77 -10.08
C ALA A 479 -32.45 4.67 -11.16
N ILE A 480 -32.21 5.00 -12.43
CA ILE A 480 -32.22 4.05 -13.55
C ILE A 480 -31.08 3.04 -13.37
N ASN A 481 -29.85 3.51 -13.11
CA ASN A 481 -28.71 2.62 -12.96
C ASN A 481 -28.87 1.69 -11.75
N LEU A 482 -29.38 2.19 -10.62
CA LEU A 482 -29.69 1.36 -9.45
C LEU A 482 -30.74 0.28 -9.78
N SER A 483 -31.81 0.64 -10.48
CA SER A 483 -32.86 -0.32 -10.85
C SER A 483 -32.40 -1.36 -11.87
N VAL A 484 -31.68 -0.93 -12.91
CA VAL A 484 -31.23 -1.84 -13.98
C VAL A 484 -30.09 -2.72 -13.50
N MET A 485 -29.14 -2.18 -12.73
CA MET A 485 -28.10 -3.00 -12.11
C MET A 485 -28.71 -3.98 -11.13
N GLY A 486 -29.65 -3.54 -10.28
CA GLY A 486 -30.39 -4.42 -9.37
C GLY A 486 -31.12 -5.54 -10.10
N PHE A 487 -31.83 -5.23 -11.18
CA PHE A 487 -32.51 -6.22 -12.01
C PHE A 487 -31.52 -7.18 -12.68
N TRP A 488 -30.44 -6.65 -13.27
CA TRP A 488 -29.44 -7.45 -13.97
C TRP A 488 -28.71 -8.39 -13.01
N VAL A 489 -28.25 -7.90 -11.86
CA VAL A 489 -27.60 -8.74 -10.84
C VAL A 489 -28.56 -9.83 -10.38
N LYS A 490 -29.85 -9.51 -10.12
CA LYS A 490 -30.83 -10.50 -9.67
C LYS A 490 -31.11 -11.55 -10.73
N LYS A 491 -31.24 -11.12 -11.99
CA LYS A 491 -31.48 -12.01 -13.12
C LYS A 491 -30.27 -12.88 -13.46
N THR A 492 -29.06 -12.35 -13.29
CA THR A 492 -27.82 -13.01 -13.73
C THR A 492 -27.26 -13.93 -12.64
N PHE A 493 -27.30 -13.50 -11.38
CA PHE A 493 -26.66 -14.20 -10.27
C PHE A 493 -27.66 -14.74 -9.23
N GLY A 494 -28.93 -14.34 -9.24
CA GLY A 494 -29.94 -14.88 -8.32
C GLY A 494 -29.73 -14.60 -6.81
N ILE A 495 -28.54 -14.12 -6.41
CA ILE A 495 -28.07 -14.01 -5.02
C ILE A 495 -28.79 -12.94 -4.19
N GLY A 496 -28.67 -13.07 -2.87
CA GLY A 496 -29.09 -12.07 -1.89
C GLY A 496 -28.06 -10.94 -1.71
N PHE A 497 -28.40 -9.96 -0.85
CA PHE A 497 -27.51 -8.81 -0.61
C PHE A 497 -26.25 -9.18 0.18
N GLY A 498 -26.35 -10.12 1.12
CA GLY A 498 -25.22 -10.55 1.94
C GLY A 498 -24.13 -11.20 1.10
N GLU A 499 -24.52 -12.09 0.19
CA GLU A 499 -23.61 -12.75 -0.75
C GLU A 499 -22.99 -11.73 -1.71
N LEU A 500 -23.76 -10.78 -2.21
CA LEU A 500 -23.25 -9.69 -3.05
C LEU A 500 -22.14 -8.90 -2.33
N VAL A 501 -22.36 -8.57 -1.05
CA VAL A 501 -21.36 -7.87 -0.23
C VAL A 501 -20.13 -8.74 0.02
N ALA A 502 -20.30 -10.03 0.32
CA ALA A 502 -19.19 -10.95 0.55
C ALA A 502 -18.30 -11.10 -0.71
N THR A 503 -18.90 -11.23 -1.89
CA THR A 503 -18.17 -11.30 -3.17
C THR A 503 -17.40 -10.02 -3.45
N LEU A 504 -17.97 -8.85 -3.16
CA LEU A 504 -17.31 -7.56 -3.37
C LEU A 504 -16.16 -7.28 -2.38
N LEU A 505 -16.20 -7.89 -1.19
CA LEU A 505 -15.18 -7.73 -0.15
C LEU A 505 -14.09 -8.81 -0.20
N SER A 506 -14.27 -9.86 -0.99
CA SER A 506 -13.30 -10.95 -1.12
C SER A 506 -12.08 -10.54 -1.96
N PRO A 507 -10.88 -11.09 -1.69
CA PRO A 507 -9.70 -10.84 -2.53
C PRO A 507 -9.96 -11.25 -3.99
N THR A 508 -9.78 -10.32 -4.92
CA THR A 508 -10.02 -10.55 -6.37
C THR A 508 -8.74 -10.89 -7.15
N LYS A 509 -7.63 -11.15 -6.46
CA LYS A 509 -6.39 -11.59 -7.10
C LYS A 509 -6.62 -13.02 -7.61
N GLY A 510 -6.37 -13.24 -8.91
CA GLY A 510 -6.64 -14.52 -9.57
C GLY A 510 -8.01 -14.64 -10.23
N THR A 511 -8.86 -13.61 -10.22
CA THR A 511 -10.20 -13.64 -10.86
C THR A 511 -10.13 -13.60 -12.39
N GLY A 512 -10.96 -14.41 -13.07
CA GLY A 512 -11.09 -14.40 -14.54
C GLY A 512 -11.67 -13.11 -15.14
N ASN A 513 -11.31 -12.81 -16.40
CA ASN A 513 -11.63 -11.54 -17.09
C ASN A 513 -13.09 -11.41 -17.58
N GLU A 514 -13.87 -12.50 -17.62
CA GLU A 514 -15.20 -12.53 -18.26
C GLU A 514 -16.24 -11.70 -17.52
N THR A 515 -16.19 -11.69 -16.18
CA THR A 515 -17.12 -10.92 -15.34
C THR A 515 -17.02 -9.43 -15.65
N ILE A 516 -15.80 -8.92 -15.88
CA ILE A 516 -15.55 -7.52 -16.24
C ILE A 516 -16.17 -7.21 -17.62
N VAL A 517 -16.00 -8.11 -18.59
CA VAL A 517 -16.56 -7.95 -19.93
C VAL A 517 -18.09 -7.95 -19.91
N ARG A 518 -18.72 -8.86 -19.15
CA ARG A 518 -20.20 -8.93 -19.02
C ARG A 518 -20.77 -7.68 -18.33
N VAL A 519 -20.12 -7.19 -17.27
CA VAL A 519 -20.52 -5.92 -16.61
C VAL A 519 -20.41 -4.75 -17.60
N ALA A 520 -19.31 -4.67 -18.38
CA ALA A 520 -19.13 -3.62 -19.38
C ALA A 520 -20.21 -3.69 -20.50
N ALA A 521 -20.54 -4.88 -20.98
CA ALA A 521 -21.52 -5.10 -22.04
C ALA A 521 -22.94 -4.64 -21.66
N VAL A 522 -23.28 -4.63 -20.36
CA VAL A 522 -24.58 -4.17 -19.86
C VAL A 522 -24.54 -2.68 -19.51
N CYS A 523 -23.49 -2.23 -18.82
CA CYS A 523 -23.39 -0.85 -18.33
C CYS A 523 -23.18 0.16 -19.46
N VAL A 524 -22.34 -0.15 -20.45
CA VAL A 524 -21.97 0.79 -21.51
C VAL A 524 -23.17 1.19 -22.39
N PRO A 525 -24.01 0.27 -22.89
CA PRO A 525 -25.19 0.63 -23.68
C PRO A 525 -26.24 1.42 -22.88
N LEU A 526 -26.42 1.11 -21.59
CA LEU A 526 -27.35 1.84 -20.73
C LEU A 526 -26.92 3.29 -20.54
N ILE A 527 -25.64 3.51 -20.24
CA ILE A 527 -25.04 4.84 -20.13
C ILE A 527 -25.23 5.62 -21.45
N LEU A 528 -25.03 4.98 -22.60
CA LEU A 528 -25.20 5.62 -23.92
C LEU A 528 -26.66 5.96 -24.23
N ALA A 529 -27.61 5.04 -23.98
CA ALA A 529 -29.04 5.26 -24.19
C ALA A 529 -29.58 6.38 -23.30
N GLU A 530 -29.05 6.50 -22.09
CA GLU A 530 -29.44 7.51 -21.11
C GLU A 530 -28.89 8.90 -21.44
N VAL A 531 -27.64 8.97 -21.92
CA VAL A 531 -27.09 10.20 -22.51
C VAL A 531 -27.95 10.66 -23.69
N ALA A 532 -28.39 9.73 -24.54
CA ALA A 532 -29.27 10.03 -25.67
C ALA A 532 -30.67 10.51 -25.22
N LEU A 533 -31.28 9.89 -24.20
CA LEU A 533 -32.56 10.29 -23.63
C LEU A 533 -32.47 11.68 -22.96
N TYR A 534 -31.41 11.93 -22.19
CA TYR A 534 -31.14 13.25 -21.59
C TYR A 534 -31.03 14.34 -22.66
N VAL A 535 -30.26 14.07 -23.73
CA VAL A 535 -30.14 14.99 -24.87
C VAL A 535 -31.49 15.17 -25.58
N GLY A 536 -32.28 14.10 -25.74
CA GLY A 536 -33.62 14.15 -26.34
C GLY A 536 -34.62 15.00 -25.54
N VAL A 537 -34.69 14.80 -24.22
CA VAL A 537 -35.54 15.59 -23.30
C VAL A 537 -35.08 17.05 -23.28
N ALA A 538 -33.77 17.30 -23.22
CA ALA A 538 -33.19 18.63 -23.30
C ALA A 538 -33.59 19.38 -24.60
N LEU A 539 -33.51 18.69 -25.75
CA LEU A 539 -33.90 19.24 -27.06
C LEU A 539 -35.41 19.45 -27.20
N PHE A 540 -36.23 18.57 -26.60
CA PHE A 540 -37.69 18.69 -26.58
C PHE A 540 -38.16 19.86 -25.70
N CYS A 541 -37.57 20.02 -24.51
CA CYS A 541 -37.86 21.12 -23.58
C CYS A 541 -37.53 22.51 -24.15
N ARG A 542 -36.62 22.59 -25.13
CA ARG A 542 -36.29 23.84 -25.85
C ARG A 542 -37.46 24.41 -26.67
N ARG A 543 -38.50 23.63 -26.99
CA ARG A 543 -39.57 24.04 -27.93
C ARG A 543 -40.85 24.63 -27.29
N ARG A 544 -41.04 24.69 -25.96
CA ARG A 544 -42.29 25.23 -25.37
C ARG A 544 -42.09 26.20 -24.19
N LYS A 545 -42.83 27.32 -24.20
CA LYS A 545 -42.71 28.48 -23.29
C LYS A 545 -43.44 28.38 -21.93
N HIS A 546 -44.18 27.30 -21.64
CA HIS A 546 -44.98 27.18 -20.42
C HIS A 546 -44.58 25.92 -19.64
N PHE A 547 -43.55 25.98 -18.78
CA PHE A 547 -43.06 24.77 -18.09
C PHE A 547 -42.71 24.90 -16.59
N VAL A 548 -42.98 26.04 -15.94
CA VAL A 548 -42.67 26.22 -14.50
C VAL A 548 -43.44 25.24 -13.58
N ARG A 549 -44.63 24.77 -14.00
CA ARG A 549 -45.40 23.74 -13.26
C ARG A 549 -44.85 22.32 -13.46
N ALA A 550 -44.31 22.01 -14.64
CA ALA A 550 -43.82 20.67 -14.95
C ALA A 550 -42.39 20.41 -14.44
N GLU A 551 -41.63 21.47 -14.11
CA GLU A 551 -40.34 21.34 -13.41
C GLU A 551 -40.45 20.72 -12.01
N ARG A 552 -41.44 21.17 -11.22
CA ARG A 552 -41.70 20.58 -9.89
C ARG A 552 -42.17 19.15 -10.01
N ILE A 553 -42.93 18.83 -11.07
CA ILE A 553 -43.39 17.48 -11.38
C ILE A 553 -42.21 16.60 -11.81
N LEU A 554 -41.25 17.11 -12.60
CA LEU A 554 -40.05 16.37 -13.01
C LEU A 554 -39.10 16.12 -11.84
N ALA A 555 -38.89 17.10 -10.97
CA ALA A 555 -38.07 16.95 -9.76
C ALA A 555 -38.73 16.02 -8.74
N ALA A 556 -40.04 16.15 -8.52
CA ALA A 556 -40.80 15.23 -7.69
C ALA A 556 -40.80 13.82 -8.30
N GLY A 557 -40.96 13.70 -9.63
CA GLY A 557 -40.84 12.45 -10.36
C GLY A 557 -39.46 11.80 -10.21
N ALA A 558 -38.38 12.58 -10.24
CA ALA A 558 -37.02 12.07 -10.04
C ALA A 558 -36.83 11.53 -8.62
N ALA A 559 -37.32 12.27 -7.62
CA ALA A 559 -37.28 11.85 -6.22
C ALA A 559 -38.16 10.61 -5.97
N VAL A 560 -39.37 10.57 -6.53
CA VAL A 560 -40.28 9.42 -6.46
C VAL A 560 -39.68 8.20 -7.17
N PHE A 561 -39.03 8.39 -8.32
CA PHE A 561 -38.41 7.31 -9.06
C PHE A 561 -37.15 6.78 -8.37
N LEU A 562 -36.32 7.64 -7.77
CA LEU A 562 -35.22 7.22 -6.91
C LEU A 562 -35.74 6.47 -5.68
N ALA A 563 -36.76 7.00 -5.00
CA ALA A 563 -37.39 6.32 -3.86
C ALA A 563 -37.99 4.96 -4.27
N GLY A 564 -38.63 4.89 -5.43
CA GLY A 564 -39.15 3.65 -6.02
C GLY A 564 -38.05 2.67 -6.40
N SER A 565 -36.90 3.15 -6.89
CA SER A 565 -35.72 2.33 -7.18
C SER A 565 -35.11 1.76 -5.89
N CYS A 566 -35.00 2.58 -4.84
CA CYS A 566 -34.57 2.12 -3.53
C CYS A 566 -35.55 1.11 -2.91
N PHE A 567 -36.86 1.34 -3.06
CA PHE A 567 -37.90 0.42 -2.61
C PHE A 567 -37.86 -0.90 -3.39
N TYR A 568 -37.68 -0.83 -4.70
CA TYR A 568 -37.49 -2.00 -5.57
C TYR A 568 -36.26 -2.81 -5.15
N LEU A 569 -35.10 -2.16 -5.01
CA LEU A 569 -33.89 -2.82 -4.53
C LEU A 569 -34.11 -3.46 -3.16
N ASN A 570 -34.77 -2.76 -2.24
CA ASN A 570 -35.09 -3.33 -0.94
C ASN A 570 -36.04 -4.53 -1.04
N SER A 571 -37.05 -4.49 -1.92
CA SER A 571 -37.98 -5.61 -2.12
C SER A 571 -37.34 -6.82 -2.78
N VAL A 572 -36.26 -6.62 -3.55
CA VAL A 572 -35.55 -7.67 -4.28
C VAL A 572 -34.42 -8.29 -3.45
N TYR A 573 -33.71 -7.47 -2.68
CA TYR A 573 -32.48 -7.84 -1.99
C TYR A 573 -32.59 -7.84 -0.46
N ASP A 574 -33.72 -7.40 0.09
CA ASP A 574 -33.96 -7.23 1.53
C ASP A 574 -32.80 -6.53 2.26
N VAL A 575 -32.35 -5.40 1.70
CA VAL A 575 -31.25 -4.60 2.25
C VAL A 575 -31.55 -4.16 3.69
N THR A 576 -32.82 -3.83 3.99
CA THR A 576 -33.26 -3.50 5.35
C THR A 576 -33.17 -4.69 6.30
N GLY A 577 -33.55 -5.89 5.87
CA GLY A 577 -33.40 -7.12 6.66
C GLY A 577 -31.94 -7.41 6.95
N TYR A 578 -31.09 -7.38 5.91
CA TYR A 578 -29.64 -7.56 6.08
C TYR A 578 -29.02 -6.56 7.08
N LEU A 579 -29.37 -5.28 6.99
CA LEU A 579 -28.88 -4.27 7.93
C LEU A 579 -29.42 -4.48 9.35
N ALA A 580 -30.67 -4.93 9.50
CA ALA A 580 -31.25 -5.27 10.79
C ALA A 580 -30.57 -6.51 11.40
N ASP A 581 -30.28 -7.53 10.60
CA ASP A 581 -29.60 -8.75 11.04
C ASP A 581 -28.15 -8.46 11.43
N LYS A 582 -27.42 -7.63 10.67
CA LYS A 582 -26.06 -7.19 11.05
C LYS A 582 -26.04 -6.30 12.29
N ALA A 583 -27.09 -5.53 12.55
CA ALA A 583 -27.25 -4.80 13.80
C ALA A 583 -27.65 -5.71 14.97
N GLY A 584 -28.24 -6.87 14.67
CA GLY A 584 -28.59 -7.89 15.63
C GLY A 584 -27.38 -8.67 16.14
N LYS A 585 -27.46 -9.10 17.40
CA LYS A 585 -26.54 -10.07 17.99
C LYS A 585 -27.21 -11.44 18.09
N THR A 586 -26.46 -12.50 17.84
CA THR A 586 -26.90 -13.89 18.07
C THR A 586 -26.20 -14.51 19.28
N MET A 587 -26.88 -15.47 19.91
CA MET A 587 -26.35 -16.36 20.94
C MET A 587 -26.17 -17.80 20.40
N LEU A 588 -26.19 -17.97 19.07
CA LEU A 588 -26.14 -19.27 18.41
C LEU A 588 -24.93 -20.10 18.86
N TYR A 589 -23.76 -19.47 18.93
CA TYR A 589 -22.52 -20.16 19.26
C TYR A 589 -22.44 -20.48 20.75
N GLU A 590 -22.79 -19.52 21.61
CA GLU A 590 -22.82 -19.68 23.06
C GLU A 590 -23.76 -20.81 23.52
N GLN A 591 -24.84 -21.05 22.76
CA GLN A 591 -25.85 -22.05 23.12
C GLN A 591 -25.65 -23.41 22.45
N TYR A 592 -25.19 -23.44 21.20
CA TYR A 592 -25.24 -24.65 20.38
C TYR A 592 -23.89 -25.11 19.82
N TYR A 593 -22.84 -24.29 19.87
CA TYR A 593 -21.51 -24.67 19.40
C TYR A 593 -20.86 -25.68 20.35
N VAL A 594 -20.37 -26.77 19.79
CA VAL A 594 -19.64 -27.81 20.51
C VAL A 594 -18.17 -27.73 20.09
N ASP A 595 -17.30 -27.39 21.04
CA ASP A 595 -15.88 -27.20 20.79
C ASP A 595 -15.17 -28.55 20.53
N PRO A 596 -14.54 -28.76 19.36
CA PRO A 596 -13.82 -30.00 19.07
C PRO A 596 -12.67 -30.32 20.04
N ARG A 597 -12.22 -29.34 20.84
CA ARG A 597 -11.18 -29.54 21.88
C ARG A 597 -11.73 -30.21 23.13
N GLU A 598 -13.03 -30.13 23.36
CA GLU A 598 -13.69 -30.59 24.58
C GLU A 598 -14.43 -31.91 24.38
N VAL A 599 -14.52 -32.41 23.14
CA VAL A 599 -15.21 -33.65 22.77
C VAL A 599 -14.19 -34.76 22.53
N ALA A 600 -14.42 -35.93 23.14
CA ALA A 600 -13.64 -37.11 22.82
C ALA A 600 -14.00 -37.61 21.41
N VAL A 601 -12.98 -37.72 20.55
CA VAL A 601 -13.08 -38.33 19.23
C VAL A 601 -12.09 -39.49 19.16
N THR A 602 -12.61 -40.71 19.05
CA THR A 602 -11.84 -41.95 19.23
C THR A 602 -12.12 -42.94 18.11
N SER A 603 -11.18 -43.82 17.80
CA SER A 603 -11.40 -44.99 16.93
C SER A 603 -10.76 -46.23 17.56
N ALA A 604 -11.41 -47.38 17.41
CA ALA A 604 -10.91 -48.67 17.89
C ALA A 604 -9.85 -49.28 16.96
N GLU A 605 -9.96 -49.06 15.65
CA GLU A 605 -9.10 -49.66 14.62
C GLU A 605 -8.20 -48.65 13.89
N GLY A 606 -8.30 -47.37 14.26
CA GLY A 606 -7.76 -46.26 13.46
C GLY A 606 -8.81 -45.74 12.48
N GLY A 607 -8.55 -44.57 11.89
CA GLY A 607 -9.43 -44.03 10.85
C GLY A 607 -8.96 -44.47 9.46
N LYS A 608 -9.91 -44.64 8.54
CA LYS A 608 -9.63 -44.84 7.12
C LYS A 608 -8.93 -43.61 6.50
N ASN A 609 -8.33 -43.77 5.32
CA ASN A 609 -7.89 -42.64 4.49
C ASN A 609 -9.09 -41.81 4.03
N LEU A 610 -8.87 -40.55 3.66
CA LEU A 610 -9.92 -39.64 3.19
C LEU A 610 -9.57 -39.04 1.82
N ILE A 611 -10.46 -39.23 0.84
CA ILE A 611 -10.50 -38.43 -0.39
C ILE A 611 -11.73 -37.54 -0.32
N TYR A 612 -11.56 -36.22 -0.31
CA TYR A 612 -12.66 -35.26 -0.29
C TYR A 612 -12.70 -34.43 -1.58
N ILE A 613 -13.69 -34.69 -2.41
CA ILE A 613 -13.93 -34.04 -3.70
C ILE A 613 -15.01 -32.97 -3.56
N TYR A 614 -14.61 -31.70 -3.70
CA TYR A 614 -15.51 -30.56 -3.86
C TYR A 614 -15.79 -30.34 -5.35
N LEU A 615 -17.03 -30.60 -5.75
CA LEU A 615 -17.52 -30.35 -7.10
C LEU A 615 -18.11 -28.95 -7.17
N GLU A 616 -17.41 -28.03 -7.81
CA GLU A 616 -17.82 -26.62 -7.96
C GLU A 616 -19.26 -26.50 -8.46
N SER A 617 -20.07 -25.75 -7.72
CA SER A 617 -21.46 -25.45 -8.02
C SER A 617 -22.37 -26.68 -8.28
N MET A 618 -22.01 -27.88 -7.79
CA MET A 618 -22.74 -29.13 -8.09
C MET A 618 -23.94 -29.33 -7.15
N GLU A 619 -25.16 -29.32 -7.71
CA GLU A 619 -26.41 -29.39 -6.95
C GLU A 619 -27.34 -30.49 -7.49
N THR A 620 -28.26 -30.96 -6.63
CA THR A 620 -29.19 -32.05 -6.96
C THR A 620 -30.24 -31.65 -7.99
N THR A 621 -30.45 -30.34 -8.17
CA THR A 621 -31.46 -29.80 -9.08
C THR A 621 -31.17 -30.12 -10.55
N TYR A 622 -29.95 -30.53 -10.89
CA TYR A 622 -29.53 -30.98 -12.23
C TYR A 622 -30.06 -32.38 -12.58
N ALA A 623 -30.52 -33.14 -11.60
CA ALA A 623 -31.17 -34.42 -11.84
C ALA A 623 -32.59 -34.25 -12.37
N SER A 624 -33.15 -35.34 -12.91
CA SER A 624 -34.54 -35.33 -13.38
C SER A 624 -35.53 -35.26 -12.21
N VAL A 625 -36.74 -34.76 -12.45
CA VAL A 625 -37.83 -34.76 -11.45
C VAL A 625 -38.11 -36.17 -10.90
N ALA A 626 -37.93 -37.20 -11.72
CA ALA A 626 -38.09 -38.59 -11.31
C ALA A 626 -37.01 -39.03 -10.30
N ALA A 627 -35.78 -38.55 -10.47
CA ALA A 627 -34.66 -38.81 -9.56
C ALA A 627 -34.70 -37.94 -8.28
N GLY A 628 -35.49 -36.86 -8.26
CA GLY A 628 -35.58 -35.92 -7.13
C GLY A 628 -35.11 -34.49 -7.46
N GLY A 629 -34.52 -34.29 -8.64
CA GLY A 629 -34.08 -32.97 -9.12
C GLY A 629 -35.20 -32.13 -9.73
N ARG A 630 -34.84 -31.19 -10.61
CA ARG A 630 -35.78 -30.19 -11.17
C ARG A 630 -35.80 -30.15 -12.70
N GLN A 631 -35.07 -31.04 -13.36
CA GLN A 631 -34.97 -31.08 -14.82
C GLN A 631 -35.92 -32.12 -15.43
N GLU A 632 -36.24 -31.94 -16.72
CA GLU A 632 -36.86 -33.01 -17.50
C GLU A 632 -35.86 -34.14 -17.78
N THR A 633 -34.63 -33.77 -18.15
CA THR A 633 -33.50 -34.69 -18.41
C THR A 633 -32.57 -34.75 -17.20
N ASN A 634 -32.09 -35.94 -16.84
CA ASN A 634 -31.07 -36.06 -15.80
C ASN A 634 -29.69 -35.72 -16.41
N TYR A 635 -29.12 -34.57 -16.03
CA TYR A 635 -27.78 -34.16 -16.49
C TYR A 635 -26.64 -34.73 -15.64
N ILE A 636 -26.96 -35.34 -14.50
CA ILE A 636 -25.99 -35.96 -13.56
C ILE A 636 -26.33 -37.43 -13.28
N PRO A 637 -26.49 -38.27 -14.32
CA PRO A 637 -26.94 -39.66 -14.15
C PRO A 637 -25.95 -40.52 -13.36
N ASN A 638 -24.64 -40.28 -13.48
CA ASN A 638 -23.65 -41.06 -12.73
C ASN A 638 -23.65 -40.72 -11.25
N LEU A 639 -23.70 -39.43 -10.90
CA LEU A 639 -23.86 -38.98 -9.51
C LEU A 639 -25.19 -39.44 -8.92
N THR A 640 -26.28 -39.41 -9.69
CA THR A 640 -27.57 -39.96 -9.22
C THR A 640 -27.44 -41.44 -8.85
N ARG A 641 -26.80 -42.24 -9.71
CA ARG A 641 -26.53 -43.66 -9.46
C ARG A 641 -25.62 -43.86 -8.23
N LEU A 642 -24.55 -43.08 -8.11
CA LEU A 642 -23.64 -43.15 -6.97
C LEU A 642 -24.36 -42.87 -5.64
N ALA A 643 -25.27 -41.90 -5.60
CA ALA A 643 -26.07 -41.61 -4.42
C ALA A 643 -27.03 -42.74 -4.03
N GLU A 644 -27.55 -43.50 -5.01
CA GLU A 644 -28.40 -44.68 -4.77
C GLU A 644 -27.59 -45.89 -4.29
N GLU A 645 -26.40 -46.10 -4.84
CA GLU A 645 -25.53 -47.24 -4.53
C GLU A 645 -24.79 -47.08 -3.19
N ASN A 646 -24.63 -45.86 -2.68
CA ASN A 646 -23.82 -45.55 -1.49
C ASN A 646 -24.63 -44.84 -0.39
N VAL A 647 -23.96 -44.17 0.55
CA VAL A 647 -24.63 -43.35 1.57
C VAL A 647 -24.73 -41.92 1.04
N SER A 648 -25.96 -41.49 0.74
CA SER A 648 -26.29 -40.09 0.45
C SER A 648 -27.43 -39.66 1.36
N PHE A 649 -27.28 -38.50 2.01
CA PHE A 649 -28.31 -37.94 2.87
C PHE A 649 -29.22 -37.01 2.05
N SER A 650 -30.53 -37.09 2.32
CA SER A 650 -31.55 -36.37 1.56
C SER A 650 -32.61 -35.79 2.48
N ASP A 651 -33.07 -34.59 2.13
CA ASP A 651 -34.23 -33.91 2.71
C ASP A 651 -35.56 -34.42 2.16
N SER A 652 -35.52 -35.39 1.24
CA SER A 652 -36.69 -36.04 0.66
C SER A 652 -36.53 -37.57 0.65
N ASP A 653 -37.54 -38.27 0.11
CA ASP A 653 -37.50 -39.72 -0.12
C ASP A 653 -36.73 -40.11 -1.39
N ARG A 654 -36.19 -39.14 -2.14
CA ARG A 654 -35.41 -39.33 -3.38
C ARG A 654 -34.04 -38.65 -3.26
N LEU A 655 -33.34 -38.41 -4.37
CA LEU A 655 -32.13 -37.59 -4.36
C LEU A 655 -32.44 -36.21 -3.75
N GLY A 656 -31.59 -35.80 -2.82
CA GLY A 656 -31.65 -34.55 -2.12
C GLY A 656 -30.30 -34.27 -1.48
N GLY A 657 -30.23 -33.29 -0.59
CA GLY A 657 -28.95 -32.91 -0.02
C GLY A 657 -29.04 -31.80 1.01
N PHE A 658 -27.89 -31.21 1.32
CA PHE A 658 -27.84 -30.14 2.30
C PHE A 658 -28.31 -28.82 1.71
N HIS A 659 -28.88 -27.99 2.57
CA HIS A 659 -29.27 -26.62 2.27
C HIS A 659 -28.11 -25.66 2.61
N CYS A 660 -27.77 -24.75 1.69
CA CYS A 660 -26.79 -23.71 1.98
C CYS A 660 -27.40 -22.61 2.83
N ASP A 661 -26.84 -22.36 4.01
CA ASP A 661 -27.23 -21.27 4.90
C ASP A 661 -26.66 -19.90 4.46
N SER A 662 -27.14 -18.83 5.11
CA SER A 662 -26.57 -17.49 4.96
C SER A 662 -25.14 -17.46 5.48
N GLY A 663 -24.17 -17.36 4.56
CA GLY A 663 -22.74 -17.38 4.89
C GLY A 663 -22.00 -18.65 4.46
N THR A 664 -22.63 -19.54 3.68
CA THR A 664 -22.01 -20.71 3.03
C THR A 664 -22.12 -20.72 1.49
N GLY A 665 -22.75 -19.69 0.90
CA GLY A 665 -23.05 -19.63 -0.55
C GLY A 665 -21.88 -19.29 -1.49
N ILE A 666 -20.62 -19.45 -1.05
CA ILE A 666 -19.42 -19.31 -1.89
C ILE A 666 -18.44 -20.45 -1.57
N THR A 667 -17.60 -20.87 -2.51
CA THR A 667 -16.73 -22.05 -2.39
C THR A 667 -15.90 -22.08 -1.10
N MET A 668 -15.22 -20.97 -0.79
CA MET A 668 -14.42 -20.88 0.44
C MET A 668 -15.28 -21.04 1.71
N ALA A 669 -16.49 -20.51 1.68
CA ALA A 669 -17.41 -20.60 2.80
C ALA A 669 -17.98 -22.00 2.99
N ALA A 670 -18.21 -22.73 1.89
CA ALA A 670 -18.60 -24.12 1.92
C ALA A 670 -17.47 -25.00 2.48
N ILE A 671 -16.23 -24.83 1.99
CA ILE A 671 -15.04 -25.51 2.52
C ILE A 671 -14.88 -25.20 4.02
N TRP A 672 -15.03 -23.94 4.41
CA TRP A 672 -14.98 -23.53 5.81
C TRP A 672 -16.03 -24.26 6.65
N ALA A 673 -17.29 -24.24 6.23
CA ALA A 673 -18.37 -24.84 7.00
C ALA A 673 -18.30 -26.37 7.08
N SER A 674 -17.94 -27.04 5.99
CA SER A 674 -17.81 -28.50 5.95
C SER A 674 -16.66 -29.01 6.81
N THR A 675 -15.68 -28.17 7.11
CA THR A 675 -14.49 -28.55 7.90
C THR A 675 -14.43 -27.94 9.30
N THR A 676 -15.28 -26.96 9.62
CA THR A 676 -15.33 -26.33 10.96
C THR A 676 -16.65 -26.51 11.69
N GLY A 677 -17.73 -26.83 10.97
CA GLY A 677 -19.09 -26.79 11.51
C GLY A 677 -19.53 -25.37 11.88
N THR A 678 -19.03 -24.32 11.22
CA THR A 678 -19.43 -22.91 11.45
C THR A 678 -19.62 -22.17 10.14
N VAL A 679 -20.34 -21.04 10.14
CA VAL A 679 -20.44 -20.20 8.93
C VAL A 679 -19.20 -19.33 8.75
N TYR A 680 -18.90 -18.97 7.49
CA TYR A 680 -17.76 -18.13 7.15
C TYR A 680 -18.09 -16.64 7.31
N SER A 681 -17.33 -15.92 8.13
CA SER A 681 -17.48 -14.48 8.30
C SER A 681 -16.45 -13.72 7.43
N PRO A 682 -16.85 -12.74 6.59
CA PRO A 682 -15.94 -11.97 5.75
C PRO A 682 -14.84 -11.21 6.53
N GLY A 683 -15.04 -10.97 7.84
CA GLY A 683 -14.02 -10.39 8.72
C GLY A 683 -12.86 -11.32 9.08
N LEU A 684 -12.93 -12.59 8.64
CA LEU A 684 -11.90 -13.62 8.81
C LEU A 684 -10.99 -13.82 7.60
N ALA A 685 -11.28 -13.20 6.45
CA ALA A 685 -10.38 -13.25 5.31
C ALA A 685 -9.01 -12.72 5.76
N ALA A 686 -8.01 -13.61 5.81
CA ALA A 686 -6.68 -13.26 6.26
C ALA A 686 -6.16 -12.09 5.41
N SER A 687 -5.70 -11.03 6.06
CA SER A 687 -4.82 -10.09 5.40
C SER A 687 -3.46 -10.76 5.22
N GLU A 688 -2.70 -10.40 4.16
CA GLU A 688 -1.39 -11.01 3.85
C GLU A 688 -0.51 -11.13 5.11
N GLY A 689 -0.28 -12.38 5.57
CA GLY A 689 0.54 -12.69 6.75
C GLY A 689 -0.18 -12.78 8.11
N GLU A 690 -1.51 -12.68 8.17
CA GLU A 690 -2.30 -12.99 9.38
C GLU A 690 -2.85 -14.42 9.35
N LYS A 691 -2.97 -15.05 10.53
CA LYS A 691 -3.58 -16.37 10.63
C LYS A 691 -5.10 -16.26 10.50
N MET A 692 -5.69 -17.05 9.61
CA MET A 692 -7.13 -17.13 9.36
C MET A 692 -7.83 -17.83 10.53
N ALA A 693 -8.54 -17.11 11.42
CA ALA A 693 -9.24 -17.63 12.60
C ALA A 693 -8.49 -18.73 13.42
N PRO A 694 -7.31 -18.43 14.00
CA PRO A 694 -6.47 -19.42 14.68
C PRO A 694 -7.11 -20.08 15.92
N GLY A 695 -8.23 -19.54 16.42
CA GLY A 695 -8.95 -20.08 17.58
C GLY A 695 -9.91 -21.22 17.24
N ILE A 696 -10.18 -21.45 15.94
CA ILE A 696 -11.03 -22.54 15.46
C ILE A 696 -10.21 -23.82 15.24
N ILE A 697 -10.83 -24.98 15.45
CA ILE A 697 -10.26 -26.29 15.11
C ILE A 697 -11.01 -26.83 13.90
N THR A 698 -10.27 -27.20 12.86
CA THR A 698 -10.83 -27.75 11.63
C THR A 698 -10.66 -29.28 11.57
N LEU A 699 -11.35 -29.91 10.62
CA LEU A 699 -11.10 -31.29 10.20
C LEU A 699 -9.62 -31.53 9.90
N GLY A 700 -8.99 -30.62 9.16
CA GLY A 700 -7.57 -30.68 8.86
C GLY A 700 -6.69 -30.68 10.11
N ASP A 701 -6.98 -29.82 11.08
CA ASP A 701 -6.23 -29.78 12.34
C ASP A 701 -6.36 -31.08 13.14
N MET A 702 -7.56 -31.68 13.14
CA MET A 702 -7.81 -32.94 13.84
C MET A 702 -7.07 -34.10 13.18
N LEU A 703 -7.21 -34.26 11.86
CA LEU A 703 -6.55 -35.34 11.12
C LEU A 703 -5.02 -35.18 11.14
N GLY A 704 -4.49 -33.95 11.06
CA GLY A 704 -3.07 -33.70 11.21
C GLY A 704 -2.52 -34.11 12.58
N ARG A 705 -3.29 -33.93 13.67
CA ARG A 705 -2.93 -34.43 15.01
C ARG A 705 -3.02 -35.95 15.12
N MET A 706 -3.87 -36.57 14.31
CA MET A 706 -4.00 -38.03 14.19
C MET A 706 -2.94 -38.64 13.26
N GLY A 707 -2.04 -37.82 12.68
CA GLY A 707 -0.90 -38.28 11.88
C GLY A 707 -1.17 -38.40 10.39
N TYR A 708 -2.24 -37.77 9.88
CA TYR A 708 -2.55 -37.83 8.46
C TYR A 708 -1.63 -36.92 7.64
N ARG A 709 -1.10 -37.43 6.51
CA ARG A 709 -0.51 -36.60 5.46
C ARG A 709 -1.61 -35.94 4.65
N GLN A 710 -1.55 -34.63 4.45
CA GLN A 710 -2.67 -33.87 3.88
C GLN A 710 -2.26 -33.07 2.65
N GLU A 711 -3.05 -33.15 1.59
CA GLU A 711 -2.81 -32.42 0.33
C GLU A 711 -4.11 -31.81 -0.19
N PHE A 712 -4.01 -30.60 -0.75
CA PHE A 712 -5.13 -29.88 -1.35
C PHE A 712 -4.82 -29.51 -2.80
N LEU A 713 -5.59 -30.03 -3.74
CA LEU A 713 -5.41 -29.82 -5.18
C LEU A 713 -6.51 -28.91 -5.75
N CYS A 714 -6.14 -27.85 -6.47
CA CYS A 714 -7.09 -27.03 -7.22
C CYS A 714 -6.53 -26.53 -8.56
N GLY A 715 -7.40 -26.44 -9.57
CA GLY A 715 -7.02 -26.00 -10.93
C GLY A 715 -6.76 -24.50 -11.08
N SER A 716 -7.11 -23.71 -10.07
CA SER A 716 -7.01 -22.25 -10.08
C SER A 716 -5.89 -21.75 -9.16
N ASP A 717 -5.66 -20.43 -9.14
CA ASP A 717 -4.75 -19.79 -8.20
C ASP A 717 -5.18 -20.05 -6.74
N GLY A 718 -4.30 -20.66 -5.94
CA GLY A 718 -4.57 -21.01 -4.54
C GLY A 718 -4.79 -19.78 -3.65
N ASP A 719 -4.23 -18.62 -4.02
CA ASP A 719 -4.44 -17.35 -3.29
C ASP A 719 -5.89 -16.86 -3.42
N PHE A 720 -6.59 -17.24 -4.50
CA PHE A 720 -7.97 -16.80 -4.71
C PHE A 720 -8.88 -17.35 -3.59
N GLY A 721 -9.63 -16.44 -2.97
CA GLY A 721 -10.47 -16.76 -1.81
C GLY A 721 -9.71 -17.07 -0.52
N GLY A 722 -8.37 -16.96 -0.48
CA GLY A 722 -7.57 -17.29 0.69
C GLY A 722 -7.43 -18.80 0.96
N ARG A 723 -7.67 -19.65 -0.04
CA ARG A 723 -7.69 -21.12 0.10
C ARG A 723 -6.33 -21.67 0.50
N LYS A 724 -5.26 -21.20 -0.13
CA LYS A 724 -3.89 -21.61 0.18
C LYS A 724 -3.55 -21.34 1.64
N ASP A 725 -3.73 -20.11 2.09
CA ASP A 725 -3.51 -19.72 3.49
C ASP A 725 -4.35 -20.56 4.47
N TYR A 726 -5.61 -20.85 4.12
CA TYR A 726 -6.48 -21.69 4.92
C TYR A 726 -5.93 -23.11 5.10
N PHE A 727 -5.65 -23.80 4.00
CA PHE A 727 -5.22 -25.20 4.03
C PHE A 727 -3.80 -25.37 4.60
N GLU A 728 -2.87 -24.47 4.27
CA GLU A 728 -1.51 -24.48 4.86
C GLU A 728 -1.57 -24.24 6.37
N GLN A 729 -2.45 -23.35 6.84
CA GLN A 729 -2.60 -23.08 8.27
C GLN A 729 -3.31 -24.20 9.02
N HIS A 730 -4.45 -24.65 8.49
CA HIS A 730 -5.38 -25.55 9.17
C HIS A 730 -5.25 -26.98 8.65
N GLY A 731 -4.32 -27.72 9.24
CA GLY A 731 -3.98 -29.10 8.85
C GLY A 731 -2.64 -29.25 8.14
N ASN A 732 -1.91 -28.17 7.89
CA ASN A 732 -0.57 -28.23 7.28
C ASN A 732 -0.57 -28.99 5.94
N PHE A 733 -1.54 -28.65 5.08
CA PHE A 733 -1.68 -29.28 3.78
C PHE A 733 -0.55 -28.84 2.86
N GLN A 734 -0.10 -29.76 2.01
CA GLN A 734 0.61 -29.39 0.79
C GLN A 734 -0.42 -28.89 -0.25
N VAL A 735 -0.31 -27.64 -0.65
CA VAL A 735 -1.23 -27.04 -1.64
C VAL A 735 -0.66 -27.18 -3.05
N LEU A 736 -1.39 -27.88 -3.90
CA LEU A 736 -1.12 -28.08 -5.32
C LEU A 736 -2.08 -27.21 -6.13
N ASP A 737 -1.69 -25.96 -6.35
CA ASP A 737 -2.43 -25.00 -7.17
C ASP A 737 -1.86 -24.87 -8.59
N LEU A 738 -2.39 -23.94 -9.39
CA LEU A 738 -1.87 -23.60 -10.72
C LEU A 738 -0.34 -23.42 -10.77
N TYR A 739 0.25 -22.76 -9.77
CA TYR A 739 1.67 -22.45 -9.78
C TYR A 739 2.51 -23.65 -9.33
N ALA A 740 2.05 -24.38 -8.33
CA ALA A 740 2.68 -25.63 -7.92
C ALA A 740 2.67 -26.68 -9.04
N ALA A 741 1.58 -26.78 -9.80
CA ALA A 741 1.48 -27.68 -10.96
C ALA A 741 2.50 -27.33 -12.06
N ARG A 742 2.78 -26.04 -12.27
CA ARG A 742 3.85 -25.59 -13.18
C ARG A 742 5.24 -25.92 -12.64
N GLU A 743 5.47 -25.70 -11.35
CA GLU A 743 6.76 -25.98 -10.70
C GLU A 743 7.10 -27.47 -10.71
N LYS A 744 6.11 -28.34 -10.45
CA LYS A 744 6.25 -29.80 -10.54
C LYS A 744 6.33 -30.32 -11.99
N GLY A 745 6.01 -29.48 -12.99
CA GLY A 745 6.09 -29.84 -14.40
C GLY A 745 4.88 -30.64 -14.93
N TYR A 746 3.75 -30.66 -14.22
CA TYR A 746 2.51 -31.28 -14.70
C TYR A 746 1.91 -30.52 -15.88
N ILE A 747 2.12 -29.20 -15.92
CA ILE A 747 1.68 -28.32 -17.00
C ILE A 747 2.81 -27.37 -17.44
N PRO A 748 2.79 -26.87 -18.69
CA PRO A 748 3.77 -25.87 -19.16
C PRO A 748 3.79 -24.58 -18.32
N GLU A 749 4.95 -23.93 -18.20
CA GLU A 749 5.11 -22.70 -17.38
C GLU A 749 4.16 -21.55 -17.77
N ASP A 750 3.77 -21.46 -19.04
CA ASP A 750 2.88 -20.44 -19.60
C ASP A 750 1.40 -20.89 -19.73
N TYR A 751 1.09 -22.12 -19.30
CA TYR A 751 -0.25 -22.69 -19.46
C TYR A 751 -1.28 -22.00 -18.55
N TYR A 752 -2.27 -21.34 -19.16
CA TYR A 752 -3.38 -20.72 -18.45
C TYR A 752 -4.64 -20.76 -19.30
N VAL A 753 -5.65 -21.49 -18.84
CA VAL A 753 -6.96 -21.65 -19.47
C VAL A 753 -8.04 -21.23 -18.50
N TRP A 754 -8.83 -20.22 -18.89
CA TRP A 754 -9.99 -19.71 -18.17
C TRP A 754 -9.70 -19.28 -16.71
N TRP A 755 -9.81 -20.16 -15.71
CA TRP A 755 -9.48 -19.91 -14.29
C TRP A 755 -8.11 -20.46 -13.85
N GLY A 756 -7.42 -21.21 -14.71
CA GLY A 756 -6.11 -21.80 -14.45
C GLY A 756 -5.84 -22.99 -15.37
N PHE A 757 -6.26 -24.19 -14.99
CA PHE A 757 -6.30 -25.36 -15.86
C PHE A 757 -7.59 -26.17 -15.64
N GLU A 758 -7.98 -26.94 -16.65
CA GLU A 758 -9.24 -27.67 -16.75
C GLU A 758 -9.33 -28.86 -15.80
N ASP A 759 -10.56 -29.25 -15.42
CA ASP A 759 -10.80 -30.38 -14.49
C ASP A 759 -10.26 -31.71 -15.03
N ARG A 760 -10.21 -31.87 -16.36
CA ARG A 760 -9.60 -33.06 -16.99
C ARG A 760 -8.14 -33.23 -16.58
N ILE A 761 -7.39 -32.12 -16.53
CA ILE A 761 -5.99 -32.13 -16.11
C ILE A 761 -5.91 -32.32 -14.59
N LEU A 762 -6.83 -31.68 -13.84
CA LEU A 762 -6.95 -31.83 -12.39
C LEU A 762 -7.08 -33.30 -11.97
N TYR A 763 -7.95 -34.09 -12.63
CA TYR A 763 -8.11 -35.50 -12.32
C TYR A 763 -6.88 -36.34 -12.65
N GLU A 764 -6.11 -36.02 -13.70
CA GLU A 764 -4.86 -36.74 -13.99
C GLU A 764 -3.80 -36.46 -12.93
N ILE A 765 -3.65 -35.20 -12.50
CA ILE A 765 -2.75 -34.83 -11.39
C ILE A 765 -3.19 -35.53 -10.09
N ALA A 766 -4.50 -35.57 -9.81
CA ALA A 766 -5.04 -36.26 -8.64
C ALA A 766 -4.68 -37.75 -8.61
N LYS A 767 -4.72 -38.44 -9.75
CA LYS A 767 -4.31 -39.85 -9.85
C LYS A 767 -2.84 -40.04 -9.48
N GLU A 768 -1.96 -39.17 -9.98
CA GLU A 768 -0.52 -39.26 -9.71
C GLU A 768 -0.21 -39.01 -8.22
N GLU A 769 -0.76 -37.96 -7.62
CA GLU A 769 -0.52 -37.62 -6.21
C GLU A 769 -1.14 -38.65 -5.25
N LEU A 770 -2.31 -39.22 -5.57
CA LEU A 770 -2.91 -40.28 -4.75
C LEU A 770 -2.07 -41.56 -4.75
N LEU A 771 -1.45 -41.93 -5.87
CA LEU A 771 -0.52 -43.06 -5.91
C LEU A 771 0.73 -42.79 -5.06
N GLU A 772 1.22 -41.55 -5.03
CA GLU A 772 2.33 -41.16 -4.15
C GLU A 772 1.93 -41.24 -2.67
N LEU A 773 0.76 -40.70 -2.31
CA LEU A 773 0.24 -40.75 -0.95
C LEU A 773 0.03 -42.18 -0.46
N ALA A 774 -0.60 -43.02 -1.28
CA ALA A 774 -0.89 -44.41 -0.96
C ALA A 774 0.37 -45.30 -0.88
N ALA A 775 1.51 -44.86 -1.44
CA ALA A 775 2.78 -45.56 -1.29
C ALA A 775 3.45 -45.29 0.09
N GLY A 776 2.98 -44.29 0.84
CA GLY A 776 3.44 -44.00 2.19
C GLY A 776 2.86 -44.95 3.26
N GLU A 777 3.49 -44.99 4.45
CA GLU A 777 2.99 -45.76 5.60
C GLU A 777 1.97 -44.96 6.46
N GLU A 778 1.88 -43.64 6.24
CA GLU A 778 1.00 -42.73 6.99
C GLU A 778 -0.40 -42.70 6.33
N PRO A 779 -1.50 -42.60 7.11
CA PRO A 779 -2.81 -42.37 6.53
C PRO A 779 -2.86 -41.01 5.82
N PHE A 780 -3.69 -40.86 4.79
CA PHE A 780 -3.75 -39.62 4.02
C PHE A 780 -5.14 -38.98 3.98
N HIS A 781 -5.14 -37.65 3.83
CA HIS A 781 -6.29 -36.83 3.52
C HIS A 781 -6.01 -36.00 2.27
N PHE A 782 -6.60 -36.41 1.16
CA PHE A 782 -6.49 -35.72 -0.12
C PHE A 782 -7.79 -34.96 -0.40
N ALA A 783 -7.71 -33.63 -0.43
CA ALA A 783 -8.84 -32.77 -0.78
C ALA A 783 -8.63 -32.18 -2.18
N MET A 784 -9.69 -32.09 -2.99
CA MET A 784 -9.60 -31.44 -4.30
C MET A 784 -10.83 -30.61 -4.64
N LEU A 785 -10.63 -29.55 -5.43
CA LEU A 785 -11.67 -28.64 -5.87
C LEU A 785 -11.67 -28.49 -7.39
N THR A 786 -12.78 -28.89 -8.03
CA THR A 786 -13.02 -28.71 -9.46
C THR A 786 -13.40 -27.25 -9.76
N VAL A 787 -13.38 -26.84 -11.04
CA VAL A 787 -13.69 -25.45 -11.43
C VAL A 787 -14.44 -25.31 -12.75
N ASP A 788 -14.48 -26.32 -13.64
CA ASP A 788 -15.07 -26.15 -14.99
C ASP A 788 -16.57 -25.80 -14.92
N THR A 789 -17.26 -26.23 -13.87
CA THR A 789 -18.67 -25.91 -13.62
C THR A 789 -18.91 -24.51 -13.03
N HIS A 790 -17.86 -23.72 -12.75
CA HIS A 790 -17.98 -22.37 -12.21
C HIS A 790 -18.85 -21.48 -13.10
N HIS A 791 -19.56 -20.52 -12.51
CA HIS A 791 -20.41 -19.59 -13.25
C HIS A 791 -19.57 -18.54 -14.01
N VAL A 792 -20.03 -17.98 -15.13
CA VAL A 792 -21.32 -18.20 -15.80
C VAL A 792 -21.17 -19.18 -16.95
N ASP A 793 -22.13 -20.09 -17.13
CA ASP A 793 -22.22 -21.11 -18.19
C ASP A 793 -21.21 -22.28 -18.09
N GLY A 794 -20.12 -22.13 -17.32
CA GLY A 794 -19.06 -23.13 -17.20
C GLY A 794 -18.12 -23.19 -18.41
N TYR A 795 -17.00 -23.88 -18.26
CA TYR A 795 -15.99 -24.06 -19.29
C TYR A 795 -16.15 -25.36 -20.06
N VAL A 796 -16.15 -25.24 -21.39
CA VAL A 796 -16.23 -26.38 -22.30
C VAL A 796 -14.83 -26.85 -22.65
N CYS A 797 -14.37 -27.90 -21.97
CA CYS A 797 -13.13 -28.57 -22.34
C CYS A 797 -13.32 -29.48 -23.56
N GLU A 798 -12.21 -29.95 -24.14
CA GLU A 798 -12.19 -30.74 -25.38
C GLU A 798 -13.02 -32.03 -25.32
N ILE A 799 -13.25 -32.57 -24.11
CA ILE A 799 -13.97 -33.83 -23.90
C ILE A 799 -15.44 -33.63 -23.53
N CYS A 800 -15.94 -32.40 -23.34
CA CYS A 800 -17.34 -32.16 -22.95
C CYS A 800 -18.34 -32.71 -23.96
N GLY A 801 -18.01 -32.67 -25.25
CA GLY A 801 -18.97 -32.95 -26.32
C GLY A 801 -20.09 -31.92 -26.39
N GLN A 802 -21.13 -32.22 -27.17
CA GLN A 802 -22.33 -31.38 -27.37
C GLN A 802 -23.59 -32.25 -27.36
N ALA A 803 -23.85 -32.93 -26.25
CA ALA A 803 -25.01 -33.79 -26.10
C ALA A 803 -26.33 -33.01 -25.91
N TYR A 804 -26.24 -31.77 -25.45
CA TYR A 804 -27.38 -30.90 -25.11
C TYR A 804 -27.24 -29.53 -25.77
N ASP A 805 -28.37 -28.83 -25.98
CA ASP A 805 -28.40 -27.50 -26.59
C ASP A 805 -27.79 -26.40 -25.69
N SER A 806 -27.73 -26.65 -24.38
CA SER A 806 -27.17 -25.73 -23.39
C SER A 806 -25.71 -26.07 -23.12
N GLN A 807 -24.82 -25.07 -23.25
CA GLN A 807 -23.41 -25.19 -22.84
C GLN A 807 -23.32 -25.68 -21.39
N THR A 808 -24.06 -25.03 -20.49
CA THR A 808 -24.05 -25.39 -19.07
C THR A 808 -24.44 -26.85 -18.85
N ALA A 809 -25.42 -27.38 -19.59
CA ALA A 809 -25.82 -28.79 -19.48
C ALA A 809 -24.70 -29.73 -19.93
N ASN A 810 -23.99 -29.39 -21.02
CA ASN A 810 -22.84 -30.15 -21.48
C ASN A 810 -21.69 -30.14 -20.48
N VAL A 811 -21.41 -29.00 -19.85
CA VAL A 811 -20.35 -28.87 -18.84
C VAL A 811 -20.70 -29.68 -17.59
N VAL A 812 -21.93 -29.57 -17.09
CA VAL A 812 -22.42 -30.36 -15.93
C VAL A 812 -22.36 -31.86 -16.21
N SER A 813 -22.83 -32.29 -17.38
CA SER A 813 -22.78 -33.70 -17.76
C SER A 813 -21.36 -34.21 -18.00
N CYS A 814 -20.44 -33.33 -18.43
CA CYS A 814 -19.02 -33.65 -18.51
C CYS A 814 -18.41 -33.84 -17.12
N ALA A 815 -18.71 -32.94 -16.17
CA ALA A 815 -18.23 -33.05 -14.79
C ALA A 815 -18.74 -34.33 -14.11
N ASP A 816 -20.02 -34.67 -14.30
CA ASP A 816 -20.63 -35.94 -13.84
C ASP A 816 -19.90 -37.18 -14.37
N ARG A 817 -19.54 -37.17 -15.66
CA ARG A 817 -18.79 -38.27 -16.27
C ARG A 817 -17.35 -38.34 -15.77
N GLN A 818 -16.64 -37.21 -15.72
CA GLN A 818 -15.25 -37.16 -15.28
C GLN A 818 -15.07 -37.64 -13.84
N VAL A 819 -15.94 -37.21 -12.92
CA VAL A 819 -15.87 -37.69 -11.53
C VAL A 819 -16.19 -39.18 -11.44
N SER A 820 -17.15 -39.68 -12.23
CA SER A 820 -17.44 -41.12 -12.27
C SER A 820 -16.26 -41.94 -12.80
N GLU A 821 -15.60 -41.49 -13.87
CA GLU A 821 -14.41 -42.14 -14.43
C GLU A 821 -13.24 -42.13 -13.44
N PHE A 822 -13.07 -41.04 -12.69
CA PHE A 822 -12.07 -40.94 -11.63
C PHE A 822 -12.35 -41.93 -10.48
N LEU A 823 -13.60 -42.05 -10.04
CA LEU A 823 -13.99 -42.99 -8.97
C LEU A 823 -13.87 -44.45 -9.43
N GLU A 824 -14.19 -44.75 -10.68
CA GLU A 824 -13.96 -46.07 -11.27
C GLU A 824 -12.46 -46.42 -11.25
N TRP A 825 -11.59 -45.46 -11.59
CA TRP A 825 -10.15 -45.63 -11.44
C TRP A 825 -9.74 -45.83 -9.97
N CYS A 826 -10.28 -45.06 -9.01
CA CYS A 826 -10.00 -45.25 -7.59
C CYS A 826 -10.38 -46.66 -7.12
N SER A 827 -11.51 -47.21 -7.58
CA SER A 827 -11.96 -48.56 -7.22
C SER A 827 -11.02 -49.69 -7.66
N GLN A 828 -10.09 -49.40 -8.56
CA GLN A 828 -9.09 -50.33 -9.06
C GLN A 828 -7.77 -50.24 -8.29
N GLN A 829 -7.63 -49.32 -7.33
CA GLN A 829 -6.40 -49.10 -6.58
C GLN A 829 -6.41 -49.83 -5.24
N ASP A 830 -5.24 -50.23 -4.76
CA ASP A 830 -5.08 -50.99 -3.50
C ASP A 830 -5.56 -50.21 -2.26
N PHE A 831 -5.53 -48.88 -2.30
CA PHE A 831 -5.98 -48.03 -1.19
C PHE A 831 -7.51 -47.96 -1.04
N TYR A 832 -8.29 -48.40 -2.03
CA TYR A 832 -9.73 -48.10 -2.13
C TYR A 832 -10.56 -48.56 -0.92
N GLU A 833 -10.40 -49.83 -0.51
CA GLU A 833 -11.19 -50.44 0.57
C GLU A 833 -10.98 -49.74 1.93
N ASP A 834 -9.76 -49.24 2.14
CA ASP A 834 -9.33 -48.49 3.33
C ASP A 834 -9.40 -46.96 3.12
N THR A 835 -10.20 -46.50 2.16
CA THR A 835 -10.37 -45.08 1.87
C THR A 835 -11.85 -44.73 1.84
N VAL A 836 -12.25 -43.73 2.62
CA VAL A 836 -13.54 -43.07 2.50
C VAL A 836 -13.43 -42.00 1.43
N ILE A 837 -14.36 -42.03 0.47
CA ILE A 837 -14.45 -40.97 -0.55
C ILE A 837 -15.72 -40.17 -0.30
N VAL A 838 -15.54 -38.89 -0.02
CA VAL A 838 -16.62 -37.92 0.22
C VAL A 838 -16.72 -37.03 -1.00
N ILE A 839 -17.90 -36.97 -1.60
CA ILE A 839 -18.18 -36.15 -2.78
C ILE A 839 -19.28 -35.18 -2.40
N THR A 840 -19.00 -33.89 -2.45
CA THR A 840 -20.03 -32.87 -2.24
C THR A 840 -19.96 -31.82 -3.33
N GLY A 841 -21.10 -31.22 -3.65
CA GLY A 841 -21.02 -29.85 -4.16
C GLY A 841 -20.50 -28.91 -3.08
N ASP A 842 -20.07 -27.71 -3.45
CA ASP A 842 -19.75 -26.64 -2.50
C ASP A 842 -21.00 -25.79 -2.20
N HIS A 843 -21.69 -25.30 -3.23
CA HIS A 843 -22.91 -24.50 -3.11
C HIS A 843 -23.80 -24.63 -4.35
N PRO A 844 -25.07 -24.16 -4.32
CA PRO A 844 -25.87 -24.05 -5.53
C PRO A 844 -25.23 -23.08 -6.54
N ARG A 845 -25.36 -23.37 -7.84
CA ARG A 845 -24.83 -22.47 -8.89
C ARG A 845 -25.51 -21.11 -8.82
N MET A 846 -24.74 -20.04 -8.95
CA MET A 846 -25.28 -18.68 -8.84
C MET A 846 -26.16 -18.29 -10.03
N ASP A 847 -25.76 -18.61 -11.27
CA ASP A 847 -26.60 -18.31 -12.43
C ASP A 847 -27.83 -19.22 -12.58
N THR A 848 -28.84 -18.76 -13.31
CA THR A 848 -30.10 -19.49 -13.52
C THR A 848 -30.16 -20.20 -14.88
N SER A 849 -29.02 -20.45 -15.54
CA SER A 849 -28.98 -20.96 -16.93
C SER A 849 -29.58 -22.38 -17.07
N LEU A 850 -29.40 -23.22 -16.05
CA LEU A 850 -30.04 -24.55 -15.97
C LEU A 850 -31.15 -24.65 -14.93
N VAL A 851 -31.25 -23.71 -13.98
CA VAL A 851 -32.18 -23.83 -12.85
C VAL A 851 -33.16 -22.68 -12.85
N ALA A 852 -34.12 -22.73 -13.78
CA ALA A 852 -35.16 -21.72 -13.91
C ALA A 852 -36.30 -21.95 -12.91
N GLY A 853 -36.66 -20.92 -12.14
CA GLY A 853 -37.89 -20.89 -11.34
C GLY A 853 -37.80 -21.49 -9.92
N VAL A 854 -36.60 -21.81 -9.43
CA VAL A 854 -36.37 -22.24 -8.04
C VAL A 854 -35.44 -21.23 -7.34
N SER A 855 -35.77 -20.85 -6.11
CA SER A 855 -34.97 -19.86 -5.38
C SER A 855 -33.64 -20.47 -4.91
N TYR A 856 -32.59 -19.66 -4.75
CA TYR A 856 -31.24 -20.13 -4.42
C TYR A 856 -31.22 -21.05 -3.18
N PHE A 857 -31.92 -20.67 -2.12
CA PHE A 857 -31.96 -21.36 -0.83
C PHE A 857 -32.91 -22.58 -0.80
N ASP A 858 -33.80 -22.73 -1.78
CA ASP A 858 -34.67 -23.92 -1.91
C ASP A 858 -33.97 -25.08 -2.64
N ARG A 859 -32.72 -24.87 -3.09
CA ARG A 859 -31.95 -25.86 -3.85
C ARG A 859 -30.98 -26.56 -2.92
N THR A 860 -30.90 -27.88 -3.07
CA THR A 860 -30.01 -28.71 -2.26
C THR A 860 -28.75 -29.09 -3.02
N VAL A 861 -27.65 -29.16 -2.27
CA VAL A 861 -26.31 -29.43 -2.79
C VAL A 861 -26.02 -30.92 -2.71
N TYR A 862 -25.37 -31.47 -3.75
CA TYR A 862 -25.12 -32.90 -3.83
C TYR A 862 -24.19 -33.38 -2.71
N ASN A 863 -24.43 -34.58 -2.19
CA ASN A 863 -23.55 -35.26 -1.23
C ASN A 863 -23.57 -36.79 -1.43
N CYS A 864 -22.43 -37.44 -1.27
CA CYS A 864 -22.30 -38.89 -1.29
C CYS A 864 -21.04 -39.33 -0.52
N PHE A 865 -21.17 -40.41 0.26
CA PHE A 865 -20.12 -41.03 1.03
C PHE A 865 -19.95 -42.48 0.56
N ILE A 866 -18.77 -42.78 0.01
CA ILE A 866 -18.38 -44.11 -0.48
C ILE A 866 -17.45 -44.75 0.56
N ASN A 867 -17.60 -46.06 0.79
CA ASN A 867 -16.83 -46.85 1.76
C ASN A 867 -16.92 -46.37 3.23
N ALA A 868 -17.99 -45.67 3.58
CA ALA A 868 -18.25 -45.18 4.94
C ALA A 868 -18.27 -46.35 5.95
N ALA A 869 -17.59 -46.17 7.08
CA ALA A 869 -17.41 -47.16 8.13
C ALA A 869 -18.68 -47.51 8.93
N PRO A 870 -19.62 -46.58 9.23
CA PRO A 870 -20.82 -46.94 9.99
C PRO A 870 -21.68 -47.98 9.27
N GLU A 871 -21.88 -49.13 9.93
CA GLU A 871 -22.72 -50.23 9.45
C GLU A 871 -24.12 -50.20 10.10
N GLY A 872 -25.14 -50.67 9.39
CA GLY A 872 -26.51 -50.81 9.89
C GLY A 872 -27.54 -49.90 9.23
N GLU A 873 -28.74 -49.81 9.84
CA GLU A 873 -29.85 -49.03 9.30
C GLU A 873 -29.63 -47.53 9.56
N ILE A 874 -29.11 -46.83 8.56
CA ILE A 874 -28.86 -45.38 8.60
C ILE A 874 -30.09 -44.62 8.07
N ARG A 875 -30.56 -43.61 8.81
CA ARG A 875 -31.62 -42.71 8.33
C ARG A 875 -31.06 -41.75 7.29
N LYS A 876 -31.13 -42.16 6.02
CA LYS A 876 -30.66 -41.41 4.85
C LYS A 876 -31.66 -40.35 4.36
N SER A 877 -32.96 -40.63 4.44
CA SER A 877 -34.04 -39.79 3.86
C SER A 877 -34.78 -38.95 4.91
N GLY A 878 -35.39 -37.86 4.44
CA GLY A 878 -36.16 -36.93 5.26
C GLY A 878 -35.32 -36.25 6.34
N ARG A 879 -34.04 -35.99 6.07
CA ARG A 879 -33.11 -35.25 6.93
C ARG A 879 -32.98 -33.82 6.45
N THR A 880 -33.23 -32.83 7.30
CA THR A 880 -32.94 -31.42 6.97
C THR A 880 -31.59 -31.03 7.57
N PHE A 881 -30.61 -30.66 6.76
CA PHE A 881 -29.25 -30.43 7.23
C PHE A 881 -28.53 -29.38 6.39
N THR A 882 -27.42 -28.83 6.92
CA THR A 882 -26.61 -27.81 6.24
C THR A 882 -25.18 -28.29 6.04
N THR A 883 -24.36 -27.49 5.34
CA THR A 883 -22.93 -27.76 5.13
C THR A 883 -22.18 -28.02 6.44
N MET A 884 -22.60 -27.39 7.55
CA MET A 884 -21.97 -27.55 8.86
C MET A 884 -22.08 -28.98 9.43
N ASP A 885 -23.13 -29.72 9.06
CA ASP A 885 -23.35 -31.10 9.51
C ASP A 885 -22.38 -32.09 8.85
N LEU A 886 -21.71 -31.70 7.75
CA LEU A 886 -20.70 -32.54 7.10
C LEU A 886 -19.47 -32.76 7.98
N PHE A 887 -19.08 -31.79 8.80
CA PHE A 887 -17.86 -31.87 9.61
C PHE A 887 -17.82 -33.11 10.54
N PRO A 888 -18.78 -33.31 11.46
CA PRO A 888 -18.83 -34.52 12.26
C PRO A 888 -19.17 -35.77 11.43
N SER A 889 -19.91 -35.64 10.33
CA SER A 889 -20.31 -36.78 9.50
C SER A 889 -19.14 -37.39 8.73
N ILE A 890 -18.17 -36.58 8.28
CA ILE A 890 -16.96 -37.06 7.61
C ILE A 890 -16.10 -37.88 8.57
N LEU A 891 -15.87 -37.39 9.80
CA LEU A 891 -15.15 -38.14 10.83
C LEU A 891 -15.85 -39.47 11.17
N ALA A 892 -17.18 -39.45 11.31
CA ALA A 892 -17.96 -40.66 11.52
C ALA A 892 -17.83 -41.64 10.34
N ALA A 893 -17.89 -41.14 9.09
CA ALA A 893 -17.69 -41.97 7.90
C ALA A 893 -16.30 -42.62 7.87
N MET A 894 -15.26 -41.92 8.36
CA MET A 894 -13.89 -42.45 8.47
C MET A 894 -13.71 -43.50 9.58
N GLY A 895 -14.72 -43.73 10.43
CA GLY A 895 -14.68 -44.71 11.53
C GLY A 895 -14.37 -44.11 12.90
N TYR A 896 -14.42 -42.79 13.06
CA TYR A 896 -14.28 -42.15 14.38
C TYR A 896 -15.62 -42.03 15.10
N GLU A 897 -15.65 -42.45 16.36
CA GLU A 897 -16.76 -42.19 17.28
C GLU A 897 -16.60 -40.80 17.90
N ILE A 898 -17.69 -40.02 17.89
CA ILE A 898 -17.74 -38.65 18.40
C ILE A 898 -18.66 -38.63 19.61
N GLU A 899 -18.11 -38.30 20.79
CA GLU A 899 -18.93 -38.17 22.00
C GLU A 899 -20.05 -37.14 21.80
N GLY A 900 -21.29 -37.56 21.98
CA GLY A 900 -22.47 -36.71 21.77
C GLY A 900 -22.84 -36.41 20.32
N ASN A 901 -22.16 -37.01 19.32
CA ASN A 901 -22.50 -36.92 17.89
C ASN A 901 -22.55 -35.49 17.31
N ARG A 902 -21.84 -34.53 17.90
CA ARG A 902 -21.83 -33.13 17.45
C ARG A 902 -20.44 -32.53 17.52
N LEU A 903 -20.09 -31.74 16.51
CA LEU A 903 -18.87 -30.92 16.44
C LEU A 903 -19.20 -29.60 15.75
N GLY A 904 -18.71 -28.50 16.31
CA GLY A 904 -19.13 -27.16 15.91
C GLY A 904 -20.64 -26.99 16.11
N LEU A 905 -21.31 -26.43 15.11
CA LEU A 905 -22.78 -26.39 15.05
C LEU A 905 -23.37 -27.65 14.41
N GLY A 906 -22.54 -28.47 13.76
CA GLY A 906 -22.93 -29.66 13.01
C GLY A 906 -23.33 -30.85 13.88
N THR A 907 -24.11 -31.75 13.30
CA THR A 907 -24.55 -33.01 13.88
C THR A 907 -24.20 -34.16 12.95
N ASN A 908 -23.67 -35.26 13.52
CA ASN A 908 -23.31 -36.47 12.78
C ASN A 908 -24.56 -37.08 12.12
N LEU A 909 -24.61 -37.07 10.79
CA LEU A 909 -25.73 -37.55 10.00
C LEU A 909 -25.89 -39.08 10.06
N PHE A 910 -24.82 -39.83 10.36
CA PHE A 910 -24.90 -41.28 10.59
C PHE A 910 -25.58 -41.64 11.91
N SER A 911 -25.72 -40.68 12.82
CA SER A 911 -26.44 -40.87 14.07
C SER A 911 -27.95 -40.62 13.93
N ALA A 912 -28.72 -41.09 14.92
CA ALA A 912 -30.15 -40.83 15.01
C ALA A 912 -30.48 -39.42 15.55
N GLU A 913 -29.47 -38.62 15.91
CA GLU A 913 -29.66 -37.28 16.45
C GLU A 913 -30.21 -36.32 15.37
N GLU A 914 -31.22 -35.54 15.74
CA GLU A 914 -31.71 -34.47 14.88
C GLU A 914 -30.67 -33.35 14.79
N THR A 915 -30.45 -32.82 13.58
CA THR A 915 -29.61 -31.67 13.32
C THR A 915 -30.21 -30.40 13.93
N LEU A 916 -29.44 -29.31 13.99
CA LEU A 916 -29.97 -28.03 14.45
C LEU A 916 -31.05 -27.50 13.51
N ALA A 917 -30.92 -27.77 12.20
CA ALA A 917 -31.91 -27.39 11.20
C ALA A 917 -33.22 -28.19 11.34
N GLU A 918 -33.15 -29.47 11.71
CA GLU A 918 -34.33 -30.29 12.06
C GLU A 918 -35.00 -29.78 13.35
N LYS A 919 -34.20 -29.55 14.40
CA LYS A 919 -34.70 -29.16 15.74
C LYS A 919 -35.35 -27.77 15.77
N LYS A 920 -34.81 -26.81 15.02
CA LYS A 920 -35.21 -25.38 15.10
C LYS A 920 -35.83 -24.83 13.82
N GLY A 921 -35.69 -25.55 12.71
CA GLY A 921 -36.03 -25.08 11.37
C GLY A 921 -34.85 -24.39 10.68
N PHE A 922 -34.70 -24.67 9.38
CA PHE A 922 -33.66 -24.09 8.53
C PHE A 922 -33.70 -22.56 8.50
N ASP A 923 -34.87 -21.94 8.31
CA ASP A 923 -35.02 -20.48 8.28
C ASP A 923 -34.60 -19.80 9.59
N TRP A 924 -34.74 -20.49 10.72
CA TRP A 924 -34.25 -19.96 11.99
C TRP A 924 -32.73 -19.99 12.02
N LEU A 925 -32.13 -21.13 11.67
CA LEU A 925 -30.68 -21.31 11.68
C LEU A 925 -29.99 -20.33 10.73
N SER A 926 -30.49 -20.20 9.49
CA SER A 926 -29.95 -19.28 8.49
C SER A 926 -29.99 -17.82 8.96
N ARG A 927 -31.08 -17.39 9.62
CA ARG A 927 -31.18 -16.02 10.16
C ARG A 927 -30.27 -15.78 11.35
N GLU A 928 -30.13 -16.74 12.26
CA GLU A 928 -29.21 -16.60 13.39
C GLU A 928 -27.75 -16.60 12.94
N ALA A 929 -27.39 -17.42 11.95
CA ALA A 929 -26.04 -17.48 11.39
C ALA A 929 -25.63 -16.17 10.68
N ALA A 930 -26.58 -15.42 10.10
CA ALA A 930 -26.32 -14.15 9.43
C ALA A 930 -25.96 -12.98 10.38
N LYS A 931 -26.36 -13.07 11.66
CA LYS A 931 -26.18 -12.02 12.67
C LYS A 931 -24.74 -11.95 13.18
N SER A 932 -24.40 -10.83 13.83
CA SER A 932 -23.10 -10.70 14.52
C SER A 932 -23.05 -11.54 15.81
N SER A 933 -21.89 -12.11 16.15
CA SER A 933 -21.68 -12.88 17.39
C SER A 933 -20.41 -12.42 18.09
N ASP A 934 -20.56 -12.05 19.38
CA ASP A 934 -19.41 -11.70 20.23
C ASP A 934 -18.56 -12.95 20.50
N TYR A 935 -19.17 -14.11 20.74
CA TYR A 935 -18.44 -15.38 20.92
C TYR A 935 -17.60 -15.75 19.71
N TYR A 936 -18.13 -15.62 18.49
CA TYR A 936 -17.40 -15.92 17.27
C TYR A 936 -16.15 -15.03 17.13
N GLU A 937 -16.30 -13.72 17.35
CA GLU A 937 -15.18 -12.77 17.33
C GLU A 937 -14.18 -13.04 18.45
N GLU A 938 -14.63 -13.31 19.67
CA GLU A 938 -13.73 -13.56 20.79
C GLU A 938 -12.98 -14.89 20.67
N LYS A 939 -13.66 -15.97 20.29
CA LYS A 939 -13.13 -17.34 20.38
C LYS A 939 -12.47 -17.82 19.10
N PHE A 940 -12.92 -17.38 17.92
CA PHE A 940 -12.39 -17.89 16.65
C PHE A 940 -11.41 -16.93 15.99
N SER A 941 -11.70 -15.61 16.00
CA SER A 941 -10.88 -14.62 15.26
C SER A 941 -9.46 -14.41 15.82
N GLY A 942 -9.18 -14.89 17.03
CA GLY A 942 -7.87 -14.72 17.69
C GLY A 942 -7.60 -13.29 18.21
N LYS A 943 -8.57 -12.37 18.13
CA LYS A 943 -8.42 -10.99 18.60
C LYS A 943 -8.53 -10.80 20.12
N SER A 944 -8.95 -11.83 20.87
CA SER A 944 -9.16 -11.76 22.33
C SER A 944 -8.09 -12.41 23.23
N GLN A 945 -7.02 -12.99 22.68
CA GLN A 945 -5.91 -13.56 23.46
C GLN A 945 -4.60 -12.81 23.19
#